data_AF-A0A3A8JVX8-F1
#
_entry.id   AF-A0A3A8JVX8-F1
#
_cell.length_a   1.000
_cell.length_b   1.000
_cell.length_c   1.000
_cell.angle_alpha   90.00
_cell.angle_beta   90.00
_cell.angle_gamma   90.00
#
_symmetry.space_group_name_H-M   'P 1'
#
loop_
_entity.id
_entity.type
_entity.pdbx_description
1 polymer ?
#
loop_
_entity_poly.entity_id
_entity_poly.type
_entity_poly.pdbx_seq_one_letter_code
_entity_poly.pdbx_strand_id
1 'polypeptide(L)'
;VPATPAPIGGGGLPTTAPLSPAAAARSPGKGDPFAEPAEPRLPMGGSPEDKLEFFRGILKQKTETLARARALYAEREAELAPLRAALEKAKKDAGAAGAPARSAQDEQRAQLAQAKIAALEAELAASEADRRDLTRALAEVESEVPRLTEELQVERESRGSMAEELVGAKEALGLAQDRVAELAAGKSEAQGALEAVQEQYQSVLGDVERLTAEVQALTAERDALTLRGSQLEAALAEAQGSLGTLESESDWSRSSLEEAHNHAKLLEGERDAARRQLAVVEDGLRSLQTHVTELERTLALKDADAVGLRAALTARTAEAAELPSLRSALEGRAGEAGQAQARVRALEAELAQAKEGSRAEVEAAEVRVRMAESDLASLREVLEAAEVEQVSLRDRMESDAAALGEAVHDAEARVHDAEARVQAAEAKVAELTARMTAAQAGDEAHQQQLAALDRKLATTQAERVGFSARVSMLETAVGQRDAELQRLQAQVAKAQEELALERARREAVEAEAADARVNAAEAEARVDALAAGQGGQREELTALTEQLEAARAEADKVDRLQQRVKMVEGALEASESKRRVAETQAARVKDLDAKLAQANAALQAEQAAKAALDAKLAQANAAQAQAGGAQQTERASLEAQLAQAQAALQAEQAARQLLEAQLEEAPAAGASDAPAEWAQEREQLKADIASMKRKLMAAEAALESAASAKAKVARLEAQLKALK
;
A
#
# COMPACT_ATOMS: atom_id res chain seq x y z
N VAL A 1 32.54 -25.05 -17.32
CA VAL A 1 33.63 -24.79 -18.28
C VAL A 1 33.28 -23.51 -19.02
N PRO A 2 34.14 -22.48 -18.99
CA PRO A 2 33.69 -21.09 -18.85
C PRO A 2 34.03 -20.22 -20.08
N ALA A 3 33.29 -19.13 -20.24
CA ALA A 3 33.74 -17.96 -21.00
C ALA A 3 33.99 -16.83 -20.00
N THR A 4 35.27 -16.62 -19.69
CA THR A 4 35.82 -15.55 -18.88
C THR A 4 35.86 -14.24 -19.67
N PRO A 5 35.52 -13.08 -19.07
CA PRO A 5 35.88 -11.77 -19.61
C PRO A 5 37.29 -11.34 -19.14
N ALA A 6 37.99 -10.61 -20.02
CA ALA A 6 39.37 -10.17 -19.90
C ALA A 6 39.58 -9.08 -18.83
N PRO A 7 40.78 -8.99 -18.22
CA PRO A 7 41.12 -7.92 -17.28
C PRO A 7 41.60 -6.64 -18.00
N ILE A 8 41.13 -5.51 -17.48
CA ILE A 8 41.49 -4.14 -17.85
C ILE A 8 42.96 -3.89 -17.50
N GLY A 9 43.72 -3.45 -18.50
CA GLY A 9 45.17 -3.21 -18.42
C GLY A 9 45.56 -2.04 -17.52
N GLY A 10 46.60 -2.26 -16.74
CA GLY A 10 47.33 -1.23 -16.00
C GLY A 10 48.12 -0.33 -16.96
N GLY A 11 47.76 0.95 -16.98
CA GLY A 11 48.54 2.01 -17.61
C GLY A 11 49.62 2.51 -16.65
N GLY A 12 50.82 1.94 -16.74
CA GLY A 12 52.02 2.52 -16.17
C GLY A 12 52.57 3.62 -17.09
N LEU A 13 52.47 4.87 -16.66
CA LEU A 13 53.15 6.00 -17.30
C LEU A 13 54.59 6.12 -16.76
N PRO A 14 55.62 6.19 -17.62
CA PRO A 14 56.97 6.53 -17.20
C PRO A 14 57.10 8.06 -17.13
N THR A 15 57.48 8.61 -15.97
CA THR A 15 57.89 10.02 -15.88
C THR A 15 59.32 10.10 -15.38
N THR A 16 60.18 10.44 -16.34
CA THR A 16 61.57 10.85 -16.23
C THR A 16 61.69 12.18 -15.50
N ALA A 17 62.66 12.31 -14.58
CA ALA A 17 63.15 13.60 -14.10
C ALA A 17 64.68 13.53 -13.87
N PRO A 18 65.40 14.65 -14.02
CA PRO A 18 66.72 14.67 -14.64
C PRO A 18 67.89 14.70 -13.65
N LEU A 19 69.04 14.19 -14.10
CA LEU A 19 70.34 14.33 -13.47
C LEU A 19 70.88 15.76 -13.65
N SER A 20 71.30 16.39 -12.54
CA SER A 20 72.15 17.58 -12.52
C SER A 20 73.38 17.33 -11.63
N PRO A 21 74.52 18.01 -11.90
CA PRO A 21 75.85 17.45 -11.70
C PRO A 21 76.43 17.76 -10.31
N ALA A 22 76.93 16.74 -9.63
CA ALA A 22 77.65 16.92 -8.37
C ALA A 22 79.11 17.36 -8.64
N ALA A 23 79.40 18.58 -8.20
CA ALA A 23 80.73 19.17 -8.17
C ALA A 23 81.70 18.36 -7.28
N ALA A 24 82.95 18.29 -7.73
CA ALA A 24 84.04 17.61 -7.04
C ALA A 24 84.37 18.28 -5.69
N ALA A 25 84.00 17.63 -4.59
CA ALA A 25 84.49 17.99 -3.26
C ALA A 25 85.92 17.43 -3.07
N ARG A 26 86.87 18.32 -2.82
CA ARG A 26 88.25 17.97 -2.45
C ARG A 26 88.25 17.40 -1.03
N SER A 27 88.88 16.25 -0.85
CA SER A 27 89.07 15.59 0.45
C SER A 27 89.88 16.49 1.41
N PRO A 28 89.41 16.76 2.65
CA PRO A 28 90.17 17.51 3.64
C PRO A 28 91.33 16.66 4.19
N GLY A 29 92.50 17.29 4.26
CA GLY A 29 93.75 16.66 4.68
C GLY A 29 93.69 16.17 6.13
N LYS A 30 94.25 14.97 6.34
CA LYS A 30 94.42 14.29 7.63
C LYS A 30 95.35 15.11 8.53
N GLY A 31 94.80 16.07 9.28
CA GLY A 31 95.57 16.98 10.14
C GLY A 31 94.82 18.24 10.59
N ASP A 32 93.61 18.49 10.07
CA ASP A 32 92.77 19.59 10.52
C ASP A 32 92.05 19.24 11.84
N PRO A 33 92.29 19.97 12.95
CA PRO A 33 91.58 19.76 14.22
C PRO A 33 90.07 20.07 14.14
N PHE A 34 89.60 20.68 13.04
CA PHE A 34 88.20 20.91 12.71
C PHE A 34 87.63 19.90 11.70
N ALA A 35 88.40 18.86 11.33
CA ALA A 35 87.90 17.81 10.45
C ALA A 35 86.74 17.05 11.11
N GLU A 36 85.53 17.30 10.62
CA GLU A 36 84.34 16.62 11.11
C GLU A 36 84.42 15.11 10.82
N PRO A 37 84.10 14.25 11.81
CA PRO A 37 83.91 12.82 11.55
C PRO A 37 82.84 12.62 10.48
N ALA A 38 83.05 11.69 9.55
CA ALA A 38 82.11 11.44 8.44
C ALA A 38 80.66 11.28 8.96
N GLU A 39 79.75 12.11 8.45
CA GLU A 39 78.36 12.13 8.93
C GLU A 39 77.73 10.73 8.76
N PRO A 40 77.20 10.12 9.83
CA PRO A 40 76.51 8.84 9.74
C PRO A 40 75.26 9.02 8.86
N ARG A 41 75.01 8.11 7.93
CA ARG A 41 73.84 8.20 7.03
C ARG A 41 72.54 8.01 7.81
N LEU A 42 71.51 8.80 7.49
CA LEU A 42 70.17 8.64 8.08
C LEU A 42 69.66 7.21 7.84
N PRO A 43 69.12 6.53 8.85
CA PRO A 43 68.45 5.24 8.67
C PRO A 43 67.16 5.46 7.87
N MET A 44 67.16 5.05 6.60
CA MET A 44 66.00 5.10 5.72
C MET A 44 64.96 4.08 6.21
N GLY A 45 63.78 4.55 6.62
CA GLY A 45 62.68 3.71 7.11
C GLY A 45 62.55 3.58 8.63
N GLY A 46 63.41 4.25 9.40
CA GLY A 46 63.26 4.33 10.86
C GLY A 46 61.96 5.06 11.26
N SER A 47 61.39 4.65 12.40
CA SER A 47 60.26 5.34 13.03
C SER A 47 60.61 6.83 13.29
N PRO A 48 59.60 7.72 13.47
CA PRO A 48 59.86 9.13 13.81
C PRO A 48 60.81 9.28 15.02
N GLU A 49 60.71 8.38 15.99
CA GLU A 49 61.57 8.30 17.17
C GLU A 49 63.04 7.98 16.80
N ASP A 50 63.29 7.01 15.91
CA ASP A 50 64.65 6.64 15.48
C ASP A 50 65.37 7.80 14.78
N LYS A 51 64.61 8.60 14.02
CA LYS A 51 65.15 9.82 13.37
C LYS A 51 65.50 10.88 14.42
N LEU A 52 64.69 11.07 15.45
CA LEU A 52 64.96 12.01 16.53
C LEU A 52 66.21 11.63 17.33
N GLU A 53 66.41 10.35 17.61
CA GLU A 53 67.64 9.87 18.28
C GLU A 53 68.88 10.09 17.42
N PHE A 54 68.78 9.86 16.11
CA PHE A 54 69.83 10.17 15.15
C PHE A 54 70.19 11.66 15.15
N PHE A 55 69.20 12.56 15.09
CA PHE A 55 69.45 14.00 15.14
C PHE A 55 70.04 14.45 16.48
N ARG A 56 69.61 13.88 17.62
CA ARG A 56 70.23 14.11 18.93
C ARG A 56 71.71 13.69 18.95
N GLY A 57 72.03 12.56 18.30
CA GLY A 57 73.41 12.08 18.16
C GLY A 57 74.30 13.04 17.38
N ILE A 58 73.83 13.55 16.24
CA ILE A 58 74.56 14.55 15.44
C ILE A 58 74.74 15.86 16.21
N LEU A 59 73.70 16.34 16.90
CA LEU A 59 73.80 17.56 17.72
C LEU A 59 74.83 17.41 18.85
N LYS A 60 74.92 16.23 19.45
CA LYS A 60 75.95 15.93 20.46
C LYS A 60 77.36 15.94 19.86
N GLN A 61 77.55 15.34 18.68
CA GLN A 61 78.84 15.38 17.98
C GLN A 61 79.25 16.82 17.62
N LYS A 62 78.32 17.63 17.10
CA LYS A 62 78.60 19.03 16.76
C LYS A 62 78.89 19.90 18.00
N THR A 63 78.20 19.67 19.12
CA THR A 63 78.52 20.38 20.38
C THR A 63 79.87 19.97 20.96
N GLU A 64 80.28 18.70 20.88
CA GLU A 64 81.61 18.25 21.28
C GLU A 64 82.72 18.82 20.38
N THR A 65 82.48 18.97 19.07
CA THR A 65 83.43 19.63 18.15
C THR A 65 83.54 21.13 18.45
N LEU A 66 82.43 21.82 18.69
CA LEU A 66 82.45 23.23 19.10
C LEU A 66 83.12 23.45 20.46
N ALA A 67 82.94 22.54 21.42
CA ALA A 67 83.61 22.60 22.71
C ALA A 67 85.13 22.44 22.56
N ARG A 68 85.58 21.50 21.71
CA ARG A 68 87.00 21.34 21.36
C ARG A 68 87.58 22.56 20.65
N ALA A 69 86.84 23.13 19.71
CA ALA A 69 87.20 24.38 19.05
C ALA A 69 87.40 25.52 20.06
N ARG A 70 86.43 25.74 20.96
CA ARG A 70 86.52 26.78 22.01
C ARG A 70 87.71 26.57 22.94
N ALA A 71 88.00 25.32 23.32
CA ALA A 71 89.16 24.99 24.14
C ALA A 71 90.48 25.32 23.42
N LEU A 72 90.59 25.00 22.13
CA LEU A 72 91.77 25.35 21.32
C LEU A 72 91.92 26.86 21.15
N TYR A 73 90.83 27.60 20.94
CA TYR A 73 90.89 29.07 20.88
C TYR A 73 91.30 29.68 22.23
N ALA A 74 90.78 29.16 23.35
CA ALA A 74 91.18 29.60 24.69
C ALA A 74 92.67 29.29 24.99
N GLU A 75 93.18 28.14 24.53
CA GLU A 75 94.58 27.77 24.64
C GLU A 75 95.48 28.72 23.81
N ARG A 76 95.06 29.05 22.58
CA ARG A 76 95.75 30.04 21.73
C ARG A 76 95.73 31.44 22.33
N GLU A 77 94.62 31.82 22.96
CA GLU A 77 94.49 33.11 23.64
C GLU A 77 95.38 33.17 24.90
N ALA A 78 95.47 32.07 25.65
CA ALA A 78 96.40 31.91 26.77
C ALA A 78 97.87 31.92 26.33
N GLU A 79 98.21 31.42 25.14
CA GLU A 79 99.55 31.54 24.53
C GLU A 79 99.86 32.98 24.07
N LEU A 80 98.86 33.73 23.62
CA LEU A 80 99.02 35.14 23.19
C LEU A 80 99.17 36.11 24.37
N ALA A 81 98.57 35.82 25.53
CA ALA A 81 98.67 36.65 26.73
C ALA A 81 100.13 36.92 27.20
N PRO A 82 101.03 35.93 27.36
CA PRO A 82 102.43 36.17 27.73
C PRO A 82 103.22 36.85 26.62
N LEU A 83 102.87 36.64 25.35
CA LEU A 83 103.50 37.33 24.21
C LEU A 83 103.16 38.82 24.19
N ARG A 84 101.89 39.19 24.48
CA ARG A 84 101.48 40.59 24.67
C ARG A 84 102.15 41.22 25.89
N ALA A 85 102.23 40.49 27.01
CA ALA A 85 102.95 40.96 28.20
C ALA A 85 104.46 41.15 27.94
N ALA A 86 105.09 40.26 27.17
CA ALA A 86 106.48 40.38 26.75
C ALA A 86 106.70 41.57 25.80
N LEU A 87 105.72 41.87 24.93
CA LEU A 87 105.77 43.01 24.02
C LEU A 87 105.57 44.35 24.76
N GLU A 88 104.65 44.42 25.73
CA GLU A 88 104.50 45.58 26.61
C GLU A 88 105.72 45.78 27.52
N LYS A 89 106.32 44.69 28.01
CA LYS A 89 107.60 44.75 28.73
C LYS A 89 108.74 45.26 27.83
N ALA A 90 108.85 44.77 26.61
CA ALA A 90 109.83 45.25 25.63
C ALA A 90 109.61 46.73 25.25
N LYS A 91 108.37 47.20 25.21
CA LYS A 91 108.04 48.63 25.02
C LYS A 91 108.43 49.47 26.23
N LYS A 92 108.19 49.00 27.46
CA LYS A 92 108.63 49.68 28.70
C LYS A 92 110.16 49.72 28.83
N ASP A 93 110.84 48.62 28.52
CA ASP A 93 112.31 48.54 28.53
C ASP A 93 112.93 49.40 27.41
N ALA A 94 112.22 49.63 26.30
CA ALA A 94 112.64 50.54 25.24
C ALA A 94 112.35 52.03 25.52
N GLY A 95 111.48 52.35 26.48
CA GLY A 95 111.12 53.73 26.85
C GLY A 95 111.98 54.36 27.94
N ALA A 96 112.86 53.60 28.60
CA ALA A 96 113.63 54.05 29.76
C ALA A 96 115.16 53.84 29.60
N ALA A 97 115.75 54.21 28.47
CA ALA A 97 117.19 54.53 28.36
C ALA A 97 117.50 55.15 26.98
N GLY A 98 117.98 56.39 26.95
CA GLY A 98 118.31 57.11 25.72
C GLY A 98 119.64 56.71 25.11
N ALA A 99 119.57 56.10 23.90
CA ALA A 99 120.52 56.06 22.78
C ALA A 99 121.96 55.55 23.01
N PRO A 100 122.74 55.18 21.95
CA PRO A 100 122.40 54.88 20.54
C PRO A 100 122.90 53.47 20.10
N ALA A 101 122.70 53.14 18.82
CA ALA A 101 123.15 51.91 18.13
C ALA A 101 122.39 50.62 18.50
N ARG A 102 121.10 50.59 18.17
CA ARG A 102 120.39 49.33 17.98
C ARG A 102 120.79 48.75 16.62
N SER A 103 121.22 47.50 16.66
CA SER A 103 121.68 46.74 15.51
C SER A 103 120.55 46.52 14.50
N ALA A 104 120.89 46.28 13.23
CA ALA A 104 119.91 45.86 12.21
C ALA A 104 119.08 44.63 12.66
N GLN A 105 119.59 43.85 13.62
CA GLN A 105 118.88 42.74 14.24
C GLN A 105 117.68 43.16 15.10
N ASP A 106 117.75 44.30 15.79
CA ASP A 106 116.65 44.80 16.63
C ASP A 106 115.54 45.44 15.78
N GLU A 107 115.90 46.13 14.70
CA GLU A 107 114.95 46.60 13.68
C GLU A 107 114.31 45.44 12.93
N GLN A 108 115.06 44.39 12.57
CA GLN A 108 114.49 43.17 11.99
C GLN A 108 113.54 42.45 12.96
N ARG A 109 113.86 42.40 14.25
CA ARG A 109 112.96 41.82 15.27
C ARG A 109 111.70 42.65 15.46
N ALA A 110 111.81 43.98 15.44
CA ALA A 110 110.65 44.87 15.49
C ALA A 110 109.78 44.74 14.23
N GLN A 111 110.37 44.66 13.05
CA GLN A 111 109.65 44.43 11.79
C GLN A 111 108.98 43.05 11.75
N LEU A 112 109.65 41.99 12.23
CA LEU A 112 109.07 40.66 12.35
C LEU A 112 107.94 40.62 13.39
N ALA A 113 108.08 41.31 14.52
CA ALA A 113 107.01 41.44 15.52
C ALA A 113 105.82 42.21 14.95
N GLN A 114 106.07 43.29 14.20
CA GLN A 114 105.02 44.09 13.58
C GLN A 114 104.31 43.33 12.45
N ALA A 115 105.03 42.55 11.65
CA ALA A 115 104.45 41.65 10.66
C ALA A 115 103.60 40.54 11.31
N LYS A 116 104.04 39.98 12.45
CA LYS A 116 103.26 39.02 13.23
C LYS A 116 102.01 39.65 13.84
N ILE A 117 102.09 40.89 14.34
CA ILE A 117 100.92 41.63 14.83
C ILE A 117 99.93 41.86 13.69
N ALA A 118 100.39 42.32 12.53
CA ALA A 118 99.52 42.52 11.36
C ALA A 118 98.88 41.22 10.88
N ALA A 119 99.60 40.08 10.93
CA ALA A 119 99.05 38.77 10.61
C ALA A 119 97.97 38.33 11.62
N LEU A 120 98.21 38.50 12.92
CA LEU A 120 97.23 38.19 13.97
C LEU A 120 96.01 39.11 13.93
N GLU A 121 96.18 40.39 13.56
CA GLU A 121 95.07 41.33 13.34
C GLU A 121 94.24 40.92 12.12
N ALA A 122 94.86 40.43 11.05
CA ALA A 122 94.16 39.91 9.89
C ALA A 122 93.40 38.60 10.21
N GLU A 123 93.99 37.69 10.98
CA GLU A 123 93.32 36.47 11.47
C GLU A 123 92.16 36.80 12.43
N LEU A 124 92.33 37.79 13.31
CA LEU A 124 91.25 38.28 14.16
C LEU A 124 90.12 38.88 13.33
N ALA A 125 90.42 39.72 12.33
CA ALA A 125 89.42 40.28 11.44
C ALA A 125 88.68 39.18 10.63
N ALA A 126 89.39 38.13 10.19
CA ALA A 126 88.80 36.98 9.51
C ALA A 126 87.87 36.20 10.46
N SER A 127 88.33 35.86 11.67
CA SER A 127 87.48 35.18 12.67
C SER A 127 86.29 36.03 13.14
N GLU A 128 86.40 37.35 13.17
CA GLU A 128 85.27 38.25 13.43
C GLU A 128 84.28 38.27 12.27
N ALA A 129 84.75 38.21 11.02
CA ALA A 129 83.89 38.09 9.85
C ALA A 129 83.15 36.74 9.87
N ASP A 130 83.85 35.63 10.12
CA ASP A 130 83.26 34.31 10.27
C ASP A 130 82.24 34.27 11.41
N ARG A 131 82.54 34.93 12.55
CA ARG A 131 81.59 35.04 13.66
C ARG A 131 80.33 35.80 13.25
N ARG A 132 80.46 36.88 12.47
CA ARG A 132 79.31 37.65 11.96
C ARG A 132 78.47 36.82 10.99
N ASP A 133 79.10 36.07 10.10
CA ASP A 133 78.42 35.19 9.15
C ASP A 133 77.72 34.02 9.86
N LEU A 134 78.36 33.40 10.85
CA LEU A 134 77.75 32.37 11.70
C LEU A 134 76.60 32.93 12.54
N THR A 135 76.71 34.15 13.04
CA THR A 135 75.61 34.81 13.79
C THR A 135 74.43 35.07 12.86
N ARG A 136 74.69 35.48 11.60
CA ARG A 136 73.63 35.67 10.59
C ARG A 136 72.98 34.34 10.21
N ALA A 137 73.76 33.30 9.94
CA ALA A 137 73.24 31.97 9.65
C ALA A 137 72.44 31.39 10.84
N LEU A 138 72.91 31.62 12.07
CA LEU A 138 72.17 31.23 13.27
C LEU A 138 70.83 31.97 13.36
N ALA A 139 70.81 33.29 13.12
CA ALA A 139 69.57 34.06 13.14
C ALA A 139 68.59 33.62 12.03
N GLU A 140 69.10 33.22 10.86
CA GLU A 140 68.28 32.66 9.78
C GLU A 140 67.67 31.31 10.19
N VAL A 141 68.48 30.38 10.74
CA VAL A 141 67.99 29.10 11.29
C VAL A 141 66.99 29.33 12.43
N GLU A 142 67.27 30.26 13.35
CA GLU A 142 66.37 30.63 14.45
C GLU A 142 65.05 31.21 13.94
N SER A 143 65.04 31.86 12.76
CA SER A 143 63.82 32.35 12.11
C SER A 143 63.07 31.26 11.33
N GLU A 144 63.77 30.26 10.79
CA GLU A 144 63.16 29.13 10.08
C GLU A 144 62.51 28.12 11.02
N VAL A 145 63.06 27.91 12.22
CA VAL A 145 62.50 26.97 13.22
C VAL A 145 61.04 27.27 13.58
N PRO A 146 60.63 28.50 13.95
CA PRO A 146 59.22 28.78 14.24
C PRO A 146 58.35 28.63 12.98
N ARG A 147 58.86 29.03 11.80
CA ARG A 147 58.13 28.90 10.53
C ARG A 147 57.83 27.44 10.18
N LEU A 148 58.84 26.56 10.28
CA LEU A 148 58.68 25.12 10.05
C LEU A 148 57.79 24.47 11.13
N THR A 149 57.82 24.98 12.36
CA THR A 149 56.93 24.50 13.43
C THR A 149 55.47 24.87 13.12
N GLU A 150 55.23 26.08 12.63
CA GLU A 150 53.90 26.52 12.19
C GLU A 150 53.41 25.73 10.97
N GLU A 151 54.27 25.56 9.95
CA GLU A 151 53.96 24.71 8.77
C GLU A 151 53.62 23.26 9.19
N LEU A 152 54.38 22.68 10.13
CA LEU A 152 54.11 21.34 10.66
C LEU A 152 52.79 21.29 11.43
N GLN A 153 52.45 22.34 12.17
CA GLN A 153 51.19 22.42 12.90
C GLN A 153 50.00 22.52 11.93
N VAL A 154 50.10 23.38 10.90
CA VAL A 154 49.10 23.48 9.84
C VAL A 154 48.92 22.14 9.12
N GLU A 155 50.01 21.42 8.82
CA GLU A 155 49.91 20.10 8.20
C GLU A 155 49.25 19.06 9.12
N ARG A 156 49.50 19.12 10.44
CA ARG A 156 48.84 18.25 11.42
C ARG A 156 47.35 18.56 11.51
N GLU A 157 46.98 19.82 11.54
CA GLU A 157 45.58 20.27 11.55
C GLU A 157 44.87 19.86 10.25
N SER A 158 45.51 20.03 9.08
CA SER A 158 44.94 19.60 7.81
C SER A 158 44.79 18.08 7.71
N ARG A 159 45.77 17.31 8.21
CA ARG A 159 45.67 15.84 8.28
C ARG A 159 44.59 15.39 9.27
N GLY A 160 44.40 16.12 10.38
CA GLY A 160 43.32 15.90 11.32
C GLY A 160 41.95 16.08 10.67
N SER A 161 41.75 17.20 9.97
CA SER A 161 40.54 17.48 9.21
C SER A 161 40.27 16.43 8.13
N MET A 162 41.28 16.02 7.36
CA MET A 162 41.14 14.93 6.38
C MET A 162 40.79 13.59 7.03
N ALA A 163 41.33 13.30 8.22
CA ALA A 163 41.00 12.07 8.95
C ALA A 163 39.53 12.08 9.42
N GLU A 164 39.02 13.21 9.89
CA GLU A 164 37.61 13.39 10.25
C GLU A 164 36.69 13.24 9.03
N GLU A 165 37.04 13.84 7.89
CA GLU A 165 36.29 13.66 6.63
C GLU A 165 36.30 12.20 6.17
N LEU A 166 37.43 11.50 6.30
CA LEU A 166 37.52 10.07 5.98
C LEU A 166 36.69 9.20 6.93
N VAL A 167 36.59 9.55 8.21
CA VAL A 167 35.72 8.87 9.16
C VAL A 167 34.25 9.12 8.79
N GLY A 168 33.86 10.37 8.54
CA GLY A 168 32.50 10.72 8.11
C GLY A 168 32.11 10.05 6.79
N ALA A 169 33.03 9.97 5.82
CA ALA A 169 32.80 9.24 4.57
C ALA A 169 32.63 7.73 4.78
N LYS A 170 33.37 7.13 5.72
CA LYS A 170 33.21 5.71 6.07
C LYS A 170 31.89 5.44 6.77
N GLU A 171 31.45 6.31 7.67
CA GLU A 171 30.15 6.21 8.33
C GLU A 171 29.00 6.37 7.33
N ALA A 172 29.08 7.35 6.42
CA ALA A 172 28.12 7.52 5.34
C ALA A 172 28.07 6.30 4.41
N LEU A 173 29.23 5.71 4.09
CA LEU A 173 29.30 4.47 3.32
C LEU A 173 28.67 3.29 4.08
N GLY A 174 28.90 3.18 5.38
CA GLY A 174 28.27 2.17 6.23
C GLY A 174 26.75 2.28 6.22
N LEU A 175 26.21 3.48 6.44
CA LEU A 175 24.77 3.75 6.36
C LEU A 175 24.19 3.43 4.97
N ALA A 176 24.92 3.72 3.90
CA ALA A 176 24.51 3.37 2.55
C ALA A 176 24.49 1.84 2.33
N GLN A 177 25.47 1.11 2.88
CA GLN A 177 25.52 -0.35 2.82
C GLN A 177 24.37 -1.00 3.61
N ASP A 178 24.08 -0.50 4.81
CA ASP A 178 22.94 -0.96 5.62
C ASP A 178 21.62 -0.75 4.88
N ARG A 179 21.44 0.43 4.27
CA ARG A 179 20.25 0.71 3.46
C ARG A 179 20.13 -0.17 2.23
N VAL A 180 21.24 -0.54 1.60
CA VAL A 180 21.22 -1.53 0.49
C VAL A 180 20.84 -2.92 1.00
N ALA A 181 21.31 -3.32 2.18
CA ALA A 181 20.93 -4.59 2.80
C ALA A 181 19.43 -4.62 3.17
N GLU A 182 18.90 -3.54 3.73
CA GLU A 182 17.46 -3.39 4.01
C GLU A 182 16.62 -3.45 2.73
N LEU A 183 17.02 -2.75 1.66
CA LEU A 183 16.33 -2.82 0.37
C LEU A 183 16.39 -4.22 -0.26
N ALA A 184 17.50 -4.95 -0.07
CA ALA A 184 17.63 -6.32 -0.54
C ALA A 184 16.71 -7.28 0.25
N ALA A 185 16.64 -7.12 1.58
CA ALA A 185 15.71 -7.87 2.43
C ALA A 185 14.25 -7.58 2.06
N GLY A 186 13.88 -6.31 1.95
CA GLY A 186 12.54 -5.90 1.55
C GLY A 186 12.16 -6.38 0.14
N LYS A 187 13.11 -6.45 -0.79
CA LYS A 187 12.89 -7.06 -2.11
C LYS A 187 12.62 -8.57 -2.00
N SER A 188 13.35 -9.28 -1.14
CA SER A 188 13.15 -10.71 -0.92
C SER A 188 11.79 -11.02 -0.27
N GLU A 189 11.39 -10.21 0.71
CA GLU A 189 10.08 -10.33 1.36
C GLU A 189 8.93 -10.03 0.38
N ALA A 190 9.05 -8.95 -0.40
CA ALA A 190 8.07 -8.61 -1.42
C ALA A 190 7.96 -9.69 -2.50
N GLN A 191 9.09 -10.31 -2.87
CA GLN A 191 9.09 -11.43 -3.81
C GLN A 191 8.38 -12.66 -3.23
N GLY A 192 8.65 -13.02 -1.98
CA GLY A 192 7.95 -14.12 -1.30
C GLY A 192 6.45 -13.86 -1.14
N ALA A 193 6.05 -12.62 -0.85
CA ALA A 193 4.64 -12.23 -0.81
C ALA A 193 3.97 -12.34 -2.19
N LEU A 194 4.68 -11.98 -3.27
CA LEU A 194 4.18 -12.15 -4.64
C LEU A 194 3.98 -13.64 -4.97
N GLU A 195 4.94 -14.49 -4.61
CA GLU A 195 4.85 -15.95 -4.81
C GLU A 195 3.66 -16.54 -4.03
N ALA A 196 3.45 -16.13 -2.78
CA ALA A 196 2.30 -16.55 -1.98
C ALA A 196 0.95 -16.11 -2.60
N VAL A 197 0.87 -14.88 -3.12
CA VAL A 197 -0.33 -14.41 -3.84
C VAL A 197 -0.55 -15.17 -5.14
N GLN A 198 0.52 -15.52 -5.86
CA GLN A 198 0.43 -16.36 -7.06
C GLN A 198 -0.09 -17.76 -6.73
N GLU A 199 0.38 -18.39 -5.64
CA GLU A 199 -0.12 -19.69 -5.18
C GLU A 199 -1.60 -19.62 -4.79
N GLN A 200 -2.00 -18.57 -4.06
CA GLN A 200 -3.41 -18.33 -3.73
C GLN A 200 -4.26 -18.16 -5.00
N TYR A 201 -3.77 -17.42 -5.99
CA TYR A 201 -4.47 -17.24 -7.27
C TYR A 201 -4.63 -18.57 -8.03
N GLN A 202 -3.59 -19.41 -8.07
CA GLN A 202 -3.66 -20.73 -8.68
C GLN A 202 -4.64 -21.66 -7.93
N SER A 203 -4.66 -21.60 -6.60
CA SER A 203 -5.63 -22.36 -5.78
C SER A 203 -7.06 -21.94 -6.09
N VAL A 204 -7.33 -20.64 -6.14
CA VAL A 204 -8.68 -20.12 -6.46
C VAL A 204 -9.10 -20.49 -7.88
N LEU A 205 -8.19 -20.46 -8.85
CA LEU A 205 -8.47 -20.94 -10.20
C LEU A 205 -8.88 -22.42 -10.19
N GLY A 206 -8.15 -23.27 -9.46
CA GLY A 206 -8.50 -24.68 -9.30
C GLY A 206 -9.88 -24.90 -8.66
N ASP A 207 -10.23 -24.09 -7.65
CA ASP A 207 -11.56 -24.13 -7.04
C ASP A 207 -12.67 -23.67 -8.01
N VAL A 208 -12.41 -22.64 -8.82
CA VAL A 208 -13.36 -22.19 -9.86
C VAL A 208 -13.57 -23.25 -10.93
N GLU A 209 -12.51 -23.93 -11.37
CA GLU A 209 -12.60 -25.05 -12.31
C GLU A 209 -13.41 -26.21 -11.72
N ARG A 210 -13.16 -26.57 -10.45
CA ARG A 210 -13.92 -27.61 -9.74
C ARG A 210 -15.40 -27.25 -9.60
N LEU A 211 -15.72 -26.03 -9.15
CA LEU A 211 -17.10 -25.56 -9.03
C LEU A 211 -17.80 -25.49 -10.40
N THR A 212 -17.08 -25.12 -11.45
CA THR A 212 -17.62 -25.12 -12.82
C THR A 212 -17.99 -26.53 -13.26
N ALA A 213 -17.13 -27.52 -12.99
CA ALA A 213 -17.43 -28.93 -13.28
C ALA A 213 -18.62 -29.46 -12.46
N GLU A 214 -18.73 -29.09 -11.18
CA GLU A 214 -19.86 -29.45 -10.32
C GLU A 214 -21.18 -28.86 -10.85
N VAL A 215 -21.18 -27.59 -11.27
CA VAL A 215 -22.36 -26.94 -11.87
C VAL A 215 -22.77 -27.62 -13.18
N GLN A 216 -21.81 -28.00 -14.03
CA GLN A 216 -22.10 -28.74 -15.26
C GLN A 216 -22.71 -30.12 -14.96
N ALA A 217 -22.18 -30.84 -13.98
CA ALA A 217 -22.72 -32.13 -13.55
C ALA A 217 -24.16 -32.00 -13.02
N LEU A 218 -24.42 -31.03 -12.14
CA LEU A 218 -25.77 -30.75 -11.62
C LEU A 218 -26.74 -30.31 -12.72
N THR A 219 -26.26 -29.58 -13.73
CA THR A 219 -27.09 -29.19 -14.88
C THR A 219 -27.47 -30.41 -15.72
N ALA A 220 -26.52 -31.32 -15.99
CA ALA A 220 -26.79 -32.58 -16.69
C ALA A 220 -27.76 -33.48 -15.90
N GLU A 221 -27.62 -33.54 -14.56
CA GLU A 221 -28.54 -34.27 -13.70
C GLU A 221 -29.95 -33.67 -13.74
N ARG A 222 -30.08 -32.35 -13.68
CA ARG A 222 -31.37 -31.64 -13.84
C ARG A 222 -32.01 -31.96 -15.19
N ASP A 223 -31.25 -31.96 -16.27
CA ASP A 223 -31.78 -32.23 -17.61
C ASP A 223 -32.25 -33.69 -17.74
N ALA A 224 -31.50 -34.63 -17.17
CA ALA A 224 -31.91 -36.03 -17.09
C ALA A 224 -33.19 -36.22 -16.26
N LEU A 225 -33.31 -35.53 -15.11
CA LEU A 225 -34.52 -35.55 -14.30
C LEU A 225 -35.72 -34.91 -15.01
N THR A 226 -35.49 -33.84 -15.78
CA THR A 226 -36.53 -33.16 -16.56
C THR A 226 -37.05 -34.09 -17.67
N LEU A 227 -36.15 -34.76 -18.38
CA LEU A 227 -36.50 -35.77 -19.39
C LEU A 227 -37.26 -36.95 -18.76
N ARG A 228 -36.83 -37.40 -17.59
CA ARG A 228 -37.55 -38.46 -16.86
C ARG A 228 -38.95 -38.00 -16.43
N GLY A 229 -39.08 -36.72 -16.03
CA GLY A 229 -40.37 -36.09 -15.74
C GLY A 229 -41.31 -36.15 -16.94
N SER A 230 -40.86 -35.71 -18.12
CA SER A 230 -41.68 -35.73 -19.33
C SER A 230 -42.03 -37.15 -19.80
N GLN A 231 -41.13 -38.12 -19.64
CA GLN A 231 -41.42 -39.54 -19.89
C GLN A 231 -42.51 -40.08 -18.96
N LEU A 232 -42.46 -39.73 -17.67
CA LEU A 232 -43.49 -40.15 -16.71
C LEU A 232 -44.84 -39.48 -16.99
N GLU A 233 -44.86 -38.21 -17.41
CA GLU A 233 -46.08 -37.51 -17.81
C GLU A 233 -46.70 -38.13 -19.07
N ALA A 234 -45.89 -38.49 -20.07
CA ALA A 234 -46.36 -39.19 -21.26
C ALA A 234 -46.94 -40.58 -20.92
N ALA A 235 -46.23 -41.36 -20.09
CA ALA A 235 -46.72 -42.64 -19.62
C ALA A 235 -48.02 -42.52 -18.80
N LEU A 236 -48.16 -41.45 -18.02
CA LEU A 236 -49.40 -41.15 -17.30
C LEU A 236 -50.54 -40.84 -18.26
N ALA A 237 -50.31 -40.02 -19.30
CA ALA A 237 -51.31 -39.70 -20.30
C ALA A 237 -51.75 -40.94 -21.09
N GLU A 238 -50.82 -41.83 -21.44
CA GLU A 238 -51.11 -43.11 -22.11
C GLU A 238 -51.93 -44.04 -21.19
N ALA A 239 -51.56 -44.15 -19.91
CA ALA A 239 -52.31 -44.92 -18.93
C ALA A 239 -53.73 -44.35 -18.72
N GLN A 240 -53.89 -43.03 -18.71
CA GLN A 240 -55.21 -42.37 -18.67
C GLN A 240 -56.02 -42.62 -19.94
N GLY A 241 -55.38 -42.58 -21.11
CA GLY A 241 -56.02 -42.91 -22.39
C GLY A 241 -56.53 -44.36 -22.42
N SER A 242 -55.70 -45.31 -22.00
CA SER A 242 -56.09 -46.73 -21.94
C SER A 242 -57.17 -47.01 -20.89
N LEU A 243 -57.18 -46.28 -19.77
CA LEU A 243 -58.29 -46.32 -18.83
C LEU A 243 -59.58 -45.85 -19.49
N GLY A 244 -59.53 -44.73 -20.23
CA GLY A 244 -60.69 -44.20 -20.96
C GLY A 244 -61.21 -45.18 -22.03
N THR A 245 -60.34 -45.88 -22.74
CA THR A 245 -60.76 -46.93 -23.69
C THR A 245 -61.40 -48.10 -22.96
N LEU A 246 -60.81 -48.57 -21.86
CA LEU A 246 -61.39 -49.65 -21.05
C LEU A 246 -62.75 -49.26 -20.45
N GLU A 247 -62.92 -48.01 -20.03
CA GLU A 247 -64.21 -47.48 -19.57
C GLU A 247 -65.24 -47.51 -20.70
N SER A 248 -64.87 -47.09 -21.92
CA SER A 248 -65.76 -47.15 -23.08
C SER A 248 -66.10 -48.58 -23.51
N GLU A 249 -65.14 -49.50 -23.45
CA GLU A 249 -65.35 -50.93 -23.71
C GLU A 249 -66.25 -51.57 -22.66
N SER A 250 -66.11 -51.17 -21.39
CA SER A 250 -66.97 -51.58 -20.28
C SER A 250 -68.41 -51.08 -20.48
N ASP A 251 -68.60 -49.82 -20.87
CA ASP A 251 -69.92 -49.26 -21.15
C ASP A 251 -70.56 -49.90 -22.39
N TRP A 252 -69.78 -50.18 -23.43
CA TRP A 252 -70.24 -50.93 -24.59
C TRP A 252 -70.63 -52.37 -24.22
N SER A 253 -69.81 -53.04 -23.39
CA SER A 253 -70.09 -54.38 -22.89
C SER A 253 -71.37 -54.40 -22.03
N ARG A 254 -71.59 -53.38 -21.20
CA ARG A 254 -72.83 -53.22 -20.43
C ARG A 254 -74.04 -53.01 -21.34
N SER A 255 -73.94 -52.08 -22.30
CA SER A 255 -75.03 -51.81 -23.25
C SER A 255 -75.37 -53.03 -24.11
N SER A 256 -74.34 -53.76 -24.57
CA SER A 256 -74.50 -55.01 -25.33
C SER A 256 -75.13 -56.11 -24.48
N LEU A 257 -74.73 -56.23 -23.20
CA LEU A 257 -75.34 -57.17 -22.27
C LEU A 257 -76.80 -56.82 -21.95
N GLU A 258 -77.13 -55.53 -21.81
CA GLU A 258 -78.52 -55.05 -21.65
C GLU A 258 -79.37 -55.36 -22.89
N GLU A 259 -78.82 -55.15 -24.10
CA GLU A 259 -79.49 -55.49 -25.36
C GLU A 259 -79.74 -57.00 -25.48
N ALA A 260 -78.73 -57.82 -25.19
CA ALA A 260 -78.86 -59.27 -25.16
C ALA A 260 -79.90 -59.73 -24.11
N HIS A 261 -79.94 -59.10 -22.94
CA HIS A 261 -80.93 -59.38 -21.90
C HIS A 261 -82.36 -59.01 -22.34
N ASN A 262 -82.53 -57.88 -23.03
CA ASN A 262 -83.82 -57.46 -23.58
C ASN A 262 -84.28 -58.38 -24.70
N HIS A 263 -83.37 -58.80 -25.59
CA HIS A 263 -83.67 -59.77 -26.64
C HIS A 263 -84.05 -61.13 -26.06
N ALA A 264 -83.36 -61.60 -25.01
CA ALA A 264 -83.72 -62.82 -24.30
C ALA A 264 -85.13 -62.73 -23.70
N LYS A 265 -85.48 -61.62 -23.04
CA LYS A 265 -86.86 -61.39 -22.54
C LYS A 265 -87.91 -61.40 -23.66
N LEU A 266 -87.59 -60.84 -24.82
CA LEU A 266 -88.49 -60.82 -25.97
C LEU A 266 -88.70 -62.24 -26.52
N LEU A 267 -87.63 -63.00 -26.71
CA LEU A 267 -87.70 -64.41 -27.11
C LEU A 267 -88.46 -65.28 -26.09
N GLU A 268 -88.31 -65.02 -24.79
CA GLU A 268 -89.11 -65.68 -23.76
C GLU A 268 -90.60 -65.36 -23.90
N GLY A 269 -90.94 -64.09 -24.17
CA GLY A 269 -92.30 -63.67 -24.46
C GLY A 269 -92.88 -64.32 -25.72
N GLU A 270 -92.11 -64.38 -26.80
CA GLU A 270 -92.49 -65.06 -28.04
C GLU A 270 -92.66 -66.58 -27.84
N ARG A 271 -91.75 -67.23 -27.11
CA ARG A 271 -91.86 -68.65 -26.74
C ARG A 271 -93.13 -68.91 -25.94
N ASP A 272 -93.44 -68.06 -24.98
CA ASP A 272 -94.64 -68.21 -24.16
C ASP A 272 -95.91 -67.96 -24.97
N ALA A 273 -95.89 -67.03 -25.93
CA ALA A 273 -96.97 -66.83 -26.90
C ALA A 273 -97.15 -68.05 -27.82
N ALA A 274 -96.05 -68.59 -28.36
CA ALA A 274 -96.04 -69.79 -29.18
C ALA A 274 -96.56 -71.02 -28.40
N ARG A 275 -96.19 -71.16 -27.12
CA ARG A 275 -96.74 -72.20 -26.22
C ARG A 275 -98.25 -72.06 -26.03
N ARG A 276 -98.77 -70.82 -25.88
CA ARG A 276 -100.22 -70.59 -25.81
C ARG A 276 -100.91 -70.94 -27.13
N GLN A 277 -100.31 -70.59 -28.27
CA GLN A 277 -100.85 -70.96 -29.58
C GLN A 277 -100.84 -72.48 -29.79
N LEU A 278 -99.76 -73.16 -29.39
CA LEU A 278 -99.65 -74.61 -29.43
C LEU A 278 -100.75 -75.28 -28.60
N ALA A 279 -101.00 -74.81 -27.38
CA ALA A 279 -102.10 -75.31 -26.56
C ALA A 279 -103.47 -75.16 -27.24
N VAL A 280 -103.73 -74.04 -27.91
CA VAL A 280 -104.96 -73.85 -28.71
C VAL A 280 -105.05 -74.84 -29.87
N VAL A 281 -103.93 -75.10 -30.57
CA VAL A 281 -103.88 -76.08 -31.66
C VAL A 281 -104.07 -77.50 -31.13
N GLU A 282 -103.46 -77.85 -30.00
CA GLU A 282 -103.63 -79.16 -29.35
C GLU A 282 -105.08 -79.41 -28.93
N ASP A 283 -105.75 -78.41 -28.35
CA ASP A 283 -107.17 -78.51 -28.01
C ASP A 283 -108.05 -78.60 -29.27
N GLY A 284 -107.71 -77.87 -30.33
CA GLY A 284 -108.33 -78.00 -31.64
C GLY A 284 -108.16 -79.40 -32.25
N LEU A 285 -106.98 -79.99 -32.13
CA LEU A 285 -106.68 -81.34 -32.60
C LEU A 285 -107.45 -82.40 -31.81
N ARG A 286 -107.54 -82.26 -30.48
CA ARG A 286 -108.37 -83.14 -29.63
C ARG A 286 -109.83 -83.08 -30.05
N SER A 287 -110.35 -81.89 -30.35
CA SER A 287 -111.71 -81.71 -30.87
C SER A 287 -111.87 -82.37 -32.25
N LEU A 288 -110.90 -82.24 -33.16
CA LEU A 288 -110.92 -82.93 -34.45
C LEU A 288 -110.88 -84.45 -34.30
N GLN A 289 -110.07 -84.98 -33.38
CA GLN A 289 -110.00 -86.41 -33.08
C GLN A 289 -111.34 -86.95 -32.59
N THR A 290 -112.06 -86.24 -31.71
CA THR A 290 -113.42 -86.66 -31.30
C THR A 290 -114.39 -86.67 -32.47
N HIS A 291 -114.31 -85.69 -33.39
CA HIS A 291 -115.13 -85.68 -34.60
C HIS A 291 -114.82 -86.85 -35.54
N VAL A 292 -113.54 -87.20 -35.73
CA VAL A 292 -113.15 -88.35 -36.55
C VAL A 292 -113.67 -89.66 -35.95
N THR A 293 -113.54 -89.86 -34.64
CA THR A 293 -114.09 -91.07 -34.00
C THR A 293 -115.61 -91.18 -34.14
N GLU A 294 -116.32 -90.04 -34.16
CA GLU A 294 -117.75 -90.02 -34.43
C GLU A 294 -118.07 -90.37 -35.90
N LEU A 295 -117.29 -89.83 -36.85
CA LEU A 295 -117.43 -90.15 -38.28
C LEU A 295 -117.14 -91.62 -38.57
N GLU A 296 -116.10 -92.21 -37.98
CA GLU A 296 -115.79 -93.64 -38.12
C GLU A 296 -116.93 -94.52 -37.62
N ARG A 297 -117.59 -94.14 -36.52
CA ARG A 297 -118.80 -94.81 -36.01
C ARG A 297 -119.96 -94.75 -37.02
N THR A 298 -120.16 -93.61 -37.68
CA THR A 298 -121.20 -93.48 -38.72
C THR A 298 -120.90 -94.28 -39.99
N LEU A 299 -119.62 -94.42 -40.35
CA LEU A 299 -119.19 -95.22 -41.50
C LEU A 299 -119.42 -96.72 -41.26
N ALA A 300 -119.08 -97.22 -40.07
CA ALA A 300 -119.29 -98.61 -39.68
C ALA A 300 -120.77 -99.03 -39.71
N LEU A 301 -121.70 -98.10 -39.41
CA LEU A 301 -123.14 -98.33 -39.55
C LEU A 301 -123.57 -98.47 -41.02
N LYS A 302 -122.95 -97.73 -41.95
CA LYS A 302 -123.27 -97.76 -43.39
C LYS A 302 -122.77 -99.02 -44.10
N ASP A 303 -121.62 -99.57 -43.69
CA ASP A 303 -121.08 -100.81 -44.28
C ASP A 303 -121.92 -102.05 -43.93
N ALA A 304 -122.64 -102.04 -42.79
CA ALA A 304 -123.58 -103.09 -42.44
C ALA A 304 -124.80 -103.14 -43.38
N ASP A 305 -125.27 -102.00 -43.88
CA ASP A 305 -126.41 -101.91 -44.81
C ASP A 305 -126.07 -102.43 -46.22
N ALA A 306 -124.81 -102.29 -46.66
CA ALA A 306 -124.35 -102.71 -47.99
C ALA A 306 -124.22 -104.23 -48.16
N VAL A 307 -124.03 -104.99 -47.07
CA VAL A 307 -123.96 -106.45 -47.10
C VAL A 307 -125.34 -107.09 -47.27
N GLY A 308 -126.41 -106.43 -46.80
CA GLY A 308 -127.80 -106.90 -46.99
C GLY A 308 -128.29 -106.86 -48.45
N LEU A 309 -127.80 -105.93 -49.27
CA LEU A 309 -128.23 -105.77 -50.66
C LEU A 309 -127.59 -106.77 -51.64
N ARG A 310 -126.44 -107.37 -51.30
CA ARG A 310 -125.75 -108.36 -52.17
C ARG A 310 -126.35 -109.76 -52.15
N ALA A 311 -127.16 -110.10 -51.13
CA ALA A 311 -127.85 -111.39 -51.06
C ALA A 311 -129.10 -111.50 -51.97
N ALA A 312 -129.63 -110.39 -52.47
CA ALA A 312 -130.85 -110.35 -53.29
C ALA A 312 -130.61 -110.44 -54.82
N LEU A 313 -129.37 -110.33 -55.29
CA LEU A 313 -129.03 -110.19 -56.71
C LEU A 313 -128.66 -111.52 -57.42
N THR A 314 -128.45 -112.61 -56.69
CA THR A 314 -128.01 -113.92 -57.24
C THR A 314 -129.16 -114.89 -57.57
N ALA A 315 -130.43 -114.49 -57.40
CA ALA A 315 -131.60 -115.33 -57.67
C ALA A 315 -132.34 -115.02 -58.99
N ARG A 316 -131.80 -114.17 -59.89
CA ARG A 316 -132.56 -113.68 -61.04
C ARG A 316 -131.72 -113.42 -62.29
N THR A 317 -131.24 -114.47 -62.97
CA THR A 317 -130.90 -114.45 -64.42
C THR A 317 -130.55 -115.85 -64.92
N ALA A 318 -131.58 -116.68 -65.00
CA ALA A 318 -131.72 -117.73 -66.01
C ALA A 318 -132.66 -117.18 -67.11
N GLU A 319 -132.54 -117.70 -68.35
CA GLU A 319 -133.30 -117.37 -69.59
C GLU A 319 -132.66 -116.28 -70.48
N ALA A 320 -132.37 -116.45 -71.78
CA ALA A 320 -132.63 -117.53 -72.76
C ALA A 320 -131.75 -117.31 -74.02
N ALA A 321 -131.09 -118.34 -74.56
CA ALA A 321 -131.43 -119.13 -75.77
C ALA A 321 -131.05 -118.47 -77.12
N GLU A 322 -130.05 -118.97 -77.88
CA GLU A 322 -130.00 -120.20 -78.72
C GLU A 322 -130.87 -120.10 -80.00
N LEU A 323 -130.22 -119.87 -81.16
CA LEU A 323 -129.91 -120.86 -82.22
C LEU A 323 -131.05 -121.10 -83.23
N PRO A 324 -130.81 -120.72 -84.49
CA PRO A 324 -130.60 -121.78 -85.47
C PRO A 324 -129.33 -121.49 -86.29
N SER A 325 -128.15 -121.83 -85.79
CA SER A 325 -127.57 -123.18 -85.71
C SER A 325 -127.00 -123.70 -87.02
N LEU A 326 -125.75 -123.27 -87.22
CA LEU A 326 -124.62 -124.19 -87.05
C LEU A 326 -124.63 -125.39 -88.02
N ARG A 327 -124.82 -125.10 -89.30
CA ARG A 327 -124.28 -125.95 -90.36
C ARG A 327 -123.50 -125.21 -91.45
N SER A 328 -123.83 -123.95 -91.75
CA SER A 328 -123.04 -123.14 -92.70
C SER A 328 -121.71 -122.63 -92.13
N ALA A 329 -121.48 -122.75 -90.81
CA ALA A 329 -120.36 -122.15 -90.10
C ALA A 329 -119.10 -123.03 -89.97
N LEU A 330 -119.05 -124.20 -90.62
CA LEU A 330 -117.87 -125.07 -90.58
C LEU A 330 -117.00 -125.00 -91.85
N GLU A 331 -117.54 -124.58 -93.00
CA GLU A 331 -116.75 -124.44 -94.25
C GLU A 331 -116.03 -123.09 -94.37
N GLY A 332 -116.49 -122.04 -93.68
CA GLY A 332 -115.83 -120.71 -93.67
C GLY A 332 -114.59 -120.59 -92.78
N ARG A 333 -114.41 -121.48 -91.79
CA ARG A 333 -113.27 -121.41 -90.84
C ARG A 333 -111.92 -121.80 -91.43
N ALA A 334 -111.88 -122.33 -92.66
CA ALA A 334 -110.62 -122.57 -93.37
C ALA A 334 -110.05 -121.31 -94.04
N GLY A 335 -110.85 -120.26 -94.28
CA GLY A 335 -110.41 -119.01 -94.90
C GLY A 335 -109.85 -117.97 -93.92
N GLU A 336 -110.32 -117.96 -92.67
CA GLU A 336 -109.94 -116.98 -91.64
C GLU A 336 -108.52 -117.25 -91.05
N ALA A 337 -108.03 -118.48 -91.14
CA ALA A 337 -106.65 -118.82 -90.73
C ALA A 337 -105.59 -118.23 -91.69
N GLY A 338 -105.92 -118.05 -92.98
CA GLY A 338 -105.01 -117.45 -93.97
C GLY A 338 -104.82 -115.93 -93.80
N GLN A 339 -105.87 -115.22 -93.38
CA GLN A 339 -105.79 -113.77 -93.13
C GLN A 339 -105.08 -113.40 -91.82
N ALA A 340 -105.14 -114.27 -90.80
CA ALA A 340 -104.38 -114.07 -89.56
C ALA A 340 -102.85 -114.17 -89.77
N GLN A 341 -102.40 -115.06 -90.67
CA GLN A 341 -100.98 -115.25 -90.95
C GLN A 341 -100.36 -114.12 -91.79
N ALA A 342 -101.16 -113.42 -92.60
CA ALA A 342 -100.72 -112.22 -93.34
C ALA A 342 -100.52 -110.99 -92.43
N ARG A 343 -101.34 -110.83 -91.39
CA ARG A 343 -101.22 -109.74 -90.41
C ARG A 343 -99.99 -109.86 -89.50
N VAL A 344 -99.54 -111.07 -89.17
CA VAL A 344 -98.32 -111.29 -88.36
C VAL A 344 -97.07 -110.85 -89.13
N ARG A 345 -96.96 -111.18 -90.42
CA ARG A 345 -95.82 -110.75 -91.25
C ARG A 345 -95.74 -109.24 -91.46
N ALA A 346 -96.88 -108.55 -91.50
CA ALA A 346 -96.91 -107.09 -91.60
C ALA A 346 -96.38 -106.41 -90.32
N LEU A 347 -96.79 -106.90 -89.15
CA LEU A 347 -96.33 -106.38 -87.86
C LEU A 347 -94.85 -106.71 -87.58
N GLU A 348 -94.34 -107.85 -88.06
CA GLU A 348 -92.91 -108.18 -87.99
C GLU A 348 -92.05 -107.24 -88.84
N ALA A 349 -92.55 -106.78 -90.00
CA ALA A 349 -91.87 -105.81 -90.84
C ALA A 349 -91.86 -104.40 -90.23
N GLU A 350 -92.97 -103.95 -89.62
CA GLU A 350 -93.04 -102.67 -88.91
C GLU A 350 -92.13 -102.64 -87.67
N LEU A 351 -92.02 -103.76 -86.94
CA LEU A 351 -91.11 -103.89 -85.80
C LEU A 351 -89.63 -103.86 -86.23
N ALA A 352 -89.30 -104.45 -87.37
CA ALA A 352 -87.94 -104.38 -87.93
C ALA A 352 -87.58 -102.95 -88.33
N GLN A 353 -88.50 -102.23 -88.98
CA GLN A 353 -88.31 -100.84 -89.39
C GLN A 353 -88.19 -99.89 -88.19
N ALA A 354 -88.96 -100.11 -87.12
CA ALA A 354 -88.87 -99.33 -85.89
C ALA A 354 -87.54 -99.53 -85.13
N LYS A 355 -86.99 -100.75 -85.16
CA LYS A 355 -85.69 -101.07 -84.55
C LYS A 355 -84.51 -100.45 -85.32
N GLU A 356 -84.63 -100.34 -86.63
CA GLU A 356 -83.60 -99.71 -87.46
C GLU A 356 -83.64 -98.18 -87.33
N GLY A 357 -84.83 -97.58 -87.22
CA GLY A 357 -85.00 -96.16 -86.89
C GLY A 357 -84.44 -95.78 -85.52
N SER A 358 -84.71 -96.56 -84.47
CA SER A 358 -84.17 -96.28 -83.13
C SER A 358 -82.67 -96.49 -83.05
N ARG A 359 -82.11 -97.44 -83.82
CA ARG A 359 -80.65 -97.62 -83.92
C ARG A 359 -79.97 -96.43 -84.59
N ALA A 360 -80.55 -95.87 -85.66
CA ALA A 360 -80.02 -94.68 -86.31
C ALA A 360 -80.08 -93.43 -85.40
N GLU A 361 -81.13 -93.29 -84.58
CA GLU A 361 -81.22 -92.21 -83.59
C GLU A 361 -80.18 -92.34 -82.47
N VAL A 362 -79.91 -93.57 -82.02
CA VAL A 362 -78.87 -93.86 -81.03
C VAL A 362 -77.48 -93.57 -81.60
N GLU A 363 -77.17 -94.00 -82.83
CA GLU A 363 -75.89 -93.68 -83.48
C GLU A 363 -75.71 -92.17 -83.67
N ALA A 364 -76.78 -91.44 -84.03
CA ALA A 364 -76.76 -89.98 -84.13
C ALA A 364 -76.63 -89.28 -82.76
N ALA A 365 -77.11 -89.90 -81.68
CA ALA A 365 -76.91 -89.41 -80.32
C ALA A 365 -75.48 -89.66 -79.84
N GLU A 366 -74.90 -90.84 -80.13
CA GLU A 366 -73.51 -91.18 -79.80
C GLU A 366 -72.52 -90.23 -80.48
N VAL A 367 -72.74 -89.85 -81.74
CA VAL A 367 -71.90 -88.86 -82.43
C VAL A 367 -71.99 -87.49 -81.76
N ARG A 368 -73.19 -87.06 -81.34
CA ARG A 368 -73.38 -85.79 -80.61
C ARG A 368 -72.72 -85.82 -79.22
N VAL A 369 -72.79 -86.96 -78.53
CA VAL A 369 -72.10 -87.15 -77.24
C VAL A 369 -70.59 -87.07 -77.44
N ARG A 370 -70.03 -87.74 -78.45
CA ARG A 370 -68.58 -87.66 -78.75
C ARG A 370 -68.13 -86.24 -79.11
N MET A 371 -68.94 -85.49 -79.86
CA MET A 371 -68.65 -84.08 -80.14
C MET A 371 -68.70 -83.23 -78.86
N ALA A 372 -69.72 -83.41 -78.02
CA ALA A 372 -69.81 -82.72 -76.73
C ALA A 372 -68.67 -83.09 -75.77
N GLU A 373 -68.23 -84.35 -75.77
CA GLU A 373 -67.07 -84.81 -74.99
C GLU A 373 -65.77 -84.19 -75.49
N SER A 374 -65.60 -84.04 -76.81
CA SER A 374 -64.47 -83.34 -77.41
C SER A 374 -64.49 -81.84 -77.06
N ASP A 375 -65.64 -81.20 -77.15
CA ASP A 375 -65.80 -79.78 -76.79
C ASP A 375 -65.53 -79.57 -75.29
N LEU A 376 -66.03 -80.46 -74.42
CA LEU A 376 -65.74 -80.44 -72.98
C LEU A 376 -64.26 -80.66 -72.68
N ALA A 377 -63.58 -81.54 -73.42
CA ALA A 377 -62.13 -81.73 -73.28
C ALA A 377 -61.38 -80.44 -73.66
N SER A 378 -61.76 -79.79 -74.75
CA SER A 378 -61.13 -78.52 -75.17
C SER A 378 -61.39 -77.38 -74.17
N LEU A 379 -62.59 -77.30 -73.59
CA LEU A 379 -62.93 -76.30 -72.58
C LEU A 379 -62.20 -76.53 -71.26
N ARG A 380 -61.94 -77.80 -70.89
CA ARG A 380 -61.11 -78.13 -69.73
C ARG A 380 -59.67 -77.71 -69.93
N GLU A 381 -59.10 -77.94 -71.11
CA GLU A 381 -57.74 -77.50 -71.42
C GLU A 381 -57.61 -75.97 -71.38
N VAL A 382 -58.61 -75.24 -71.90
CA VAL A 382 -58.65 -73.76 -71.82
C VAL A 382 -58.82 -73.28 -70.37
N LEU A 383 -59.64 -73.98 -69.57
CA LEU A 383 -59.81 -73.65 -68.16
C LEU A 383 -58.53 -73.89 -67.36
N GLU A 384 -57.86 -75.03 -67.55
CA GLU A 384 -56.58 -75.35 -66.93
C GLU A 384 -55.50 -74.32 -67.33
N ALA A 385 -55.46 -73.92 -68.61
CA ALA A 385 -54.55 -72.86 -69.06
C ALA A 385 -54.86 -71.50 -68.39
N ALA A 386 -56.14 -71.13 -68.27
CA ALA A 386 -56.55 -69.91 -67.61
C ALA A 386 -56.28 -69.92 -66.10
N GLU A 387 -56.43 -71.07 -65.43
CA GLU A 387 -56.09 -71.25 -64.02
C GLU A 387 -54.58 -71.09 -63.79
N VAL A 388 -53.75 -71.66 -64.67
CA VAL A 388 -52.28 -71.48 -64.62
C VAL A 388 -51.90 -70.02 -64.82
N GLU A 389 -52.52 -69.32 -65.78
CA GLU A 389 -52.28 -67.89 -65.99
C GLU A 389 -52.71 -67.06 -64.76
N GLN A 390 -53.86 -67.34 -64.16
CA GLN A 390 -54.32 -66.67 -62.94
C GLN A 390 -53.37 -66.89 -61.76
N VAL A 391 -52.86 -68.11 -61.57
CA VAL A 391 -51.86 -68.41 -60.54
C VAL A 391 -50.57 -67.64 -60.83
N SER A 392 -50.09 -67.63 -62.08
CA SER A 392 -48.88 -66.88 -62.44
C SER A 392 -49.01 -65.36 -62.24
N LEU A 393 -50.19 -64.80 -62.53
CA LEU A 393 -50.49 -63.39 -62.29
C LEU A 393 -50.57 -63.10 -60.78
N ARG A 394 -51.17 -64.00 -60.00
CA ARG A 394 -51.22 -63.88 -58.56
C ARG A 394 -49.82 -63.91 -57.94
N ASP A 395 -48.99 -64.87 -58.32
CA ASP A 395 -47.63 -65.00 -57.83
C ASP A 395 -46.80 -63.76 -58.20
N ARG A 396 -47.01 -63.21 -59.40
CA ARG A 396 -46.37 -61.97 -59.82
C ARG A 396 -46.85 -60.77 -59.01
N MET A 397 -48.15 -60.65 -58.76
CA MET A 397 -48.71 -59.59 -57.92
C MET A 397 -48.25 -59.69 -56.46
N GLU A 398 -48.13 -60.91 -55.94
CA GLU A 398 -47.63 -61.17 -54.58
C GLU A 398 -46.13 -60.83 -54.49
N SER A 399 -45.34 -61.18 -55.50
CA SER A 399 -43.94 -60.77 -55.64
C SER A 399 -43.79 -59.25 -55.76
N ASP A 400 -44.61 -58.59 -56.58
CA ASP A 400 -44.57 -57.14 -56.77
C ASP A 400 -45.02 -56.42 -55.50
N ALA A 401 -46.02 -56.94 -54.78
CA ALA A 401 -46.44 -56.43 -53.49
C ALA A 401 -45.35 -56.57 -52.42
N ALA A 402 -44.63 -57.70 -52.39
CA ALA A 402 -43.49 -57.89 -51.51
C ALA A 402 -42.34 -56.92 -51.84
N ALA A 403 -42.01 -56.74 -53.12
CA ALA A 403 -40.99 -55.79 -53.55
C ALA A 403 -41.36 -54.33 -53.23
N LEU A 404 -42.64 -53.96 -53.39
CA LEU A 404 -43.14 -52.65 -52.98
C LEU A 404 -43.11 -52.49 -51.45
N GLY A 405 -43.44 -53.54 -50.70
CA GLY A 405 -43.35 -53.55 -49.24
C GLY A 405 -41.92 -53.31 -48.75
N GLU A 406 -40.93 -53.98 -49.35
CA GLU A 406 -39.51 -53.77 -49.05
C GLU A 406 -39.06 -52.35 -49.43
N ALA A 407 -39.45 -51.86 -50.62
CA ALA A 407 -39.13 -50.50 -51.04
C ALA A 407 -39.73 -49.42 -50.13
N VAL A 408 -40.94 -49.65 -49.59
CA VAL A 408 -41.57 -48.76 -48.60
C VAL A 408 -40.81 -48.79 -47.27
N HIS A 409 -40.44 -49.96 -46.76
CA HIS A 409 -39.65 -50.07 -45.53
C HIS A 409 -38.28 -49.39 -45.69
N ASP A 410 -37.62 -49.56 -46.84
CA ASP A 410 -36.36 -48.88 -47.15
C ASP A 410 -36.54 -47.35 -47.23
N ALA A 411 -37.66 -46.89 -47.78
CA ALA A 411 -37.98 -45.47 -47.84
C ALA A 411 -38.25 -44.89 -46.44
N GLU A 412 -39.02 -45.59 -45.60
CA GLU A 412 -39.29 -45.22 -44.21
C GLU A 412 -37.99 -45.17 -43.39
N ALA A 413 -37.11 -46.16 -43.56
CA ALA A 413 -35.79 -46.16 -42.92
C ALA A 413 -34.94 -44.95 -43.33
N ARG A 414 -34.97 -44.57 -44.62
CA ARG A 414 -34.28 -43.36 -45.11
C ARG A 414 -34.90 -42.07 -44.57
N VAL A 415 -36.22 -42.02 -44.41
CA VAL A 415 -36.90 -40.87 -43.80
C VAL A 415 -36.50 -40.74 -42.33
N HIS A 416 -36.50 -41.83 -41.56
CA HIS A 416 -36.05 -41.81 -40.17
C HIS A 416 -34.57 -41.41 -40.02
N ASP A 417 -33.68 -41.90 -40.90
CA ASP A 417 -32.28 -41.46 -40.89
C ASP A 417 -32.15 -39.97 -41.27
N ALA A 418 -32.96 -39.47 -42.21
CA ALA A 418 -33.00 -38.06 -42.56
C ALA A 418 -33.54 -37.20 -41.39
N GLU A 419 -34.59 -37.63 -40.70
CA GLU A 419 -35.14 -36.97 -39.51
C GLU A 419 -34.10 -36.91 -38.38
N ALA A 420 -33.39 -38.00 -38.13
CA ALA A 420 -32.32 -38.04 -37.14
C ALA A 420 -31.18 -37.06 -37.49
N ARG A 421 -30.82 -36.96 -38.78
CA ARG A 421 -29.82 -35.98 -39.25
C ARG A 421 -30.30 -34.54 -39.11
N VAL A 422 -31.59 -34.27 -39.35
CA VAL A 422 -32.19 -32.94 -39.16
C VAL A 422 -32.17 -32.56 -37.68
N GLN A 423 -32.61 -33.45 -36.79
CA GLN A 423 -32.56 -33.21 -35.33
C GLN A 423 -31.12 -32.97 -34.85
N ALA A 424 -30.15 -33.73 -35.34
CA ALA A 424 -28.74 -33.52 -35.02
C ALA A 424 -28.21 -32.17 -35.56
N ALA A 425 -28.68 -31.71 -36.72
CA ALA A 425 -28.32 -30.41 -37.26
C ALA A 425 -28.95 -29.27 -36.45
N GLU A 426 -30.22 -29.39 -36.05
CA GLU A 426 -30.91 -28.42 -35.19
C GLU A 426 -30.23 -28.29 -33.83
N ALA A 427 -29.82 -29.41 -33.21
CA ALA A 427 -29.06 -29.40 -31.96
C ALA A 427 -27.72 -28.64 -32.12
N LYS A 428 -27.00 -28.85 -33.22
CA LYS A 428 -25.77 -28.10 -33.53
C LYS A 428 -26.02 -26.62 -33.75
N VAL A 429 -27.11 -26.25 -34.43
CA VAL A 429 -27.50 -24.84 -34.61
C VAL A 429 -27.82 -24.19 -33.28
N ALA A 430 -28.54 -24.89 -32.39
CA ALA A 430 -28.82 -24.41 -31.04
C ALA A 430 -27.54 -24.21 -30.23
N GLU A 431 -26.60 -25.16 -30.29
CA GLU A 431 -25.29 -25.06 -29.63
C GLU A 431 -24.46 -23.87 -30.17
N LEU A 432 -24.39 -23.71 -31.50
CA LEU A 432 -23.68 -22.59 -32.13
C LEU A 432 -24.32 -21.25 -31.77
N THR A 433 -25.65 -21.19 -31.71
CA THR A 433 -26.39 -19.99 -31.28
C THR A 433 -26.07 -19.66 -29.82
N ALA A 434 -26.07 -20.65 -28.93
CA ALA A 434 -25.70 -20.47 -27.53
C ALA A 434 -24.25 -19.97 -27.39
N ARG A 435 -23.31 -20.57 -28.13
CA ARG A 435 -21.91 -20.10 -28.17
C ARG A 435 -21.77 -18.66 -28.67
N MET A 436 -22.54 -18.29 -29.71
CA MET A 436 -22.54 -16.92 -30.23
C MET A 436 -23.08 -15.92 -29.18
N THR A 437 -24.17 -16.27 -28.49
CA THR A 437 -24.72 -15.40 -27.42
C THR A 437 -23.77 -15.26 -26.24
N ALA A 438 -23.08 -16.34 -25.85
CA ALA A 438 -22.06 -16.29 -24.81
C ALA A 438 -20.86 -15.44 -25.22
N ALA A 439 -20.41 -15.55 -26.48
CA ALA A 439 -19.34 -14.71 -27.02
C ALA A 439 -19.75 -13.23 -27.04
N GLN A 440 -20.98 -12.92 -27.47
CA GLN A 440 -21.51 -11.54 -27.44
C GLN A 440 -21.56 -10.97 -26.03
N ALA A 441 -22.02 -11.75 -25.04
CA ALA A 441 -22.01 -11.32 -23.64
C ALA A 441 -20.58 -11.10 -23.11
N GLY A 442 -19.62 -11.94 -23.54
CA GLY A 442 -18.18 -11.76 -23.26
C GLY A 442 -17.64 -10.46 -23.84
N ASP A 443 -17.95 -10.15 -25.10
CA ASP A 443 -17.54 -8.91 -25.77
C ASP A 443 -18.12 -7.67 -25.08
N GLU A 444 -19.40 -7.70 -24.68
CA GLU A 444 -20.03 -6.63 -23.90
C GLU A 444 -19.34 -6.44 -22.54
N ALA A 445 -18.99 -7.53 -21.84
CA ALA A 445 -18.27 -7.46 -20.58
C ALA A 445 -16.87 -6.86 -20.76
N HIS A 446 -16.14 -7.24 -21.82
CA HIS A 446 -14.84 -6.65 -22.14
C HIS A 446 -14.95 -5.16 -22.52
N GLN A 447 -15.98 -4.75 -23.24
CA GLN A 447 -16.24 -3.33 -23.52
C GLN A 447 -16.51 -2.54 -22.24
N GLN A 448 -17.26 -3.10 -21.29
CA GLN A 448 -17.48 -2.47 -19.99
C GLN A 448 -16.19 -2.35 -19.17
N GLN A 449 -15.33 -3.38 -19.19
CA GLN A 449 -14.02 -3.34 -18.55
C GLN A 449 -13.11 -2.27 -19.16
N LEU A 450 -13.07 -2.15 -20.49
CA LEU A 450 -12.32 -1.11 -21.18
C LEU A 450 -12.83 0.30 -20.79
N ALA A 451 -14.15 0.51 -20.79
CA ALA A 451 -14.73 1.78 -20.36
C ALA A 451 -14.41 2.12 -18.89
N ALA A 452 -14.33 1.11 -18.01
CA ALA A 452 -13.92 1.30 -16.62
C ALA A 452 -12.43 1.65 -16.50
N LEU A 453 -11.57 1.02 -17.30
CA LEU A 453 -10.14 1.33 -17.36
C LEU A 453 -9.90 2.75 -17.91
N ASP A 454 -10.63 3.17 -18.94
CA ASP A 454 -10.55 4.54 -19.47
C ASP A 454 -10.92 5.59 -18.44
N ARG A 455 -11.95 5.33 -17.61
CA ARG A 455 -12.31 6.21 -16.49
C ARG A 455 -11.20 6.27 -15.45
N LYS A 456 -10.58 5.13 -15.10
CA LYS A 456 -9.44 5.08 -14.17
C LYS A 456 -8.21 5.81 -14.72
N LEU A 457 -7.96 5.70 -16.02
CA LEU A 457 -6.89 6.43 -16.70
C LEU A 457 -7.16 7.95 -16.64
N ALA A 458 -8.40 8.39 -16.90
CA ALA A 458 -8.77 9.78 -16.81
C ALA A 458 -8.62 10.33 -15.38
N THR A 459 -9.01 9.57 -14.35
CA THR A 459 -8.83 10.00 -12.96
C THR A 459 -7.36 10.08 -12.57
N THR A 460 -6.54 9.08 -12.92
CA THR A 460 -5.11 9.11 -12.62
C THR A 460 -4.38 10.23 -13.37
N GLN A 461 -4.82 10.56 -14.58
CA GLN A 461 -4.30 11.70 -15.33
C GLN A 461 -4.67 13.04 -14.67
N ALA A 462 -5.91 13.17 -14.17
CA ALA A 462 -6.34 14.34 -13.40
C ALA A 462 -5.56 14.47 -12.08
N GLU A 463 -5.32 13.37 -11.36
CA GLU A 463 -4.48 13.35 -10.17
C GLU A 463 -3.05 13.77 -10.49
N ARG A 464 -2.46 13.27 -11.58
CA ARG A 464 -1.12 13.65 -12.03
C ARG A 464 -1.03 15.15 -12.34
N VAL A 465 -2.04 15.73 -12.99
CA VAL A 465 -2.13 17.19 -13.20
C VAL A 465 -2.25 17.92 -11.87
N GLY A 466 -3.05 17.40 -10.93
CA GLY A 466 -3.19 17.95 -9.58
C GLY A 466 -1.88 17.92 -8.79
N PHE A 467 -1.13 16.82 -8.83
CA PHE A 467 0.19 16.70 -8.21
C PHE A 467 1.20 17.64 -8.88
N SER A 468 1.21 17.74 -10.20
CA SER A 468 2.06 18.69 -10.92
C SER A 468 1.79 20.14 -10.51
N ALA A 469 0.52 20.53 -10.38
CA ALA A 469 0.15 21.85 -9.89
C ALA A 469 0.60 22.08 -8.43
N ARG A 470 0.48 21.07 -7.55
CA ARG A 470 0.99 21.15 -6.17
C ARG A 470 2.51 21.29 -6.12
N VAL A 471 3.24 20.55 -6.94
CA VAL A 471 4.70 20.67 -7.04
C VAL A 471 5.08 22.08 -7.48
N SER A 472 4.45 22.62 -8.52
CA SER A 472 4.74 23.99 -8.98
C SER A 472 4.41 25.05 -7.92
N MET A 473 3.32 24.88 -7.15
CA MET A 473 3.01 25.76 -6.02
C MET A 473 4.06 25.66 -4.90
N LEU A 474 4.54 24.45 -4.59
CA LEU A 474 5.59 24.24 -3.58
C LEU A 474 6.93 24.81 -4.03
N GLU A 475 7.33 24.63 -5.28
CA GLU A 475 8.54 25.24 -5.86
C GLU A 475 8.48 26.76 -5.77
N THR A 476 7.32 27.36 -6.06
CA THR A 476 7.11 28.80 -5.92
C THR A 476 7.21 29.24 -4.45
N ALA A 477 6.62 28.49 -3.52
CA ALA A 477 6.68 28.77 -2.10
C ALA A 477 8.11 28.64 -1.54
N VAL A 478 8.87 27.65 -1.99
CA VAL A 478 10.30 27.49 -1.66
C VAL A 478 11.09 28.68 -2.18
N GLY A 479 10.89 29.08 -3.44
CA GLY A 479 11.55 30.28 -4.00
C GLY A 479 11.23 31.56 -3.22
N GLN A 480 10.01 31.72 -2.71
CA GLN A 480 9.64 32.84 -1.84
C GLN A 480 10.33 32.77 -0.47
N ARG A 481 10.39 31.57 0.14
CA ARG A 481 11.09 31.36 1.42
C ARG A 481 12.60 31.59 1.29
N ASP A 482 13.21 31.18 0.19
CA ASP A 482 14.62 31.43 -0.10
C ASP A 482 14.91 32.94 -0.26
N ALA A 483 14.03 33.66 -0.97
CA ALA A 483 14.13 35.11 -1.08
C ALA A 483 13.95 35.82 0.27
N GLU A 484 13.03 35.35 1.12
CA GLU A 484 12.87 35.85 2.49
C GLU A 484 14.10 35.54 3.36
N LEU A 485 14.68 34.34 3.26
CA LEU A 485 15.91 33.98 3.96
C LEU A 485 17.08 34.86 3.53
N GLN A 486 17.27 35.11 2.24
CA GLN A 486 18.28 36.03 1.74
C GLN A 486 18.06 37.46 2.28
N ARG A 487 16.81 37.92 2.34
CA ARG A 487 16.47 39.22 2.90
C ARG A 487 16.76 39.30 4.40
N LEU A 488 16.44 38.26 5.17
CA LEU A 488 16.76 38.17 6.59
C LEU A 488 18.27 38.10 6.83
N GLN A 489 19.01 37.33 6.02
CA GLN A 489 20.48 37.28 6.07
C GLN A 489 21.08 38.66 5.81
N ALA A 490 20.59 39.41 4.83
CA ALA A 490 21.02 40.78 4.57
C ALA A 490 20.70 41.73 5.74
N GLN A 491 19.55 41.57 6.39
CA GLN A 491 19.20 42.33 7.60
C GLN A 491 20.12 41.99 8.78
N VAL A 492 20.47 40.71 8.96
CA VAL A 492 21.41 40.28 9.99
C VAL A 492 22.80 40.84 9.72
N ALA A 493 23.29 40.78 8.48
CA ALA A 493 24.57 41.39 8.09
C ALA A 493 24.59 42.90 8.39
N LYS A 494 23.51 43.61 8.03
CA LYS A 494 23.36 45.03 8.34
C LYS A 494 23.35 45.30 9.85
N ALA A 495 22.63 44.49 10.64
CA ALA A 495 22.61 44.62 12.09
C ALA A 495 23.98 44.32 12.72
N GLN A 496 24.75 43.38 12.15
CA GLN A 496 26.13 43.10 12.56
C GLN A 496 27.06 44.28 12.27
N GLU A 497 26.92 44.94 11.11
CA GLU A 497 27.65 46.17 10.78
C GLU A 497 27.28 47.31 11.74
N GLU A 498 25.99 47.53 12.00
CA GLU A 498 25.52 48.54 12.96
C GLU A 498 26.04 48.26 14.37
N LEU A 499 26.06 46.99 14.80
CA LEU A 499 26.64 46.59 16.09
C LEU A 499 28.15 46.82 16.13
N ALA A 500 28.87 46.54 15.04
CA ALA A 500 30.31 46.81 14.95
C ALA A 500 30.62 48.31 15.01
N LEU A 501 29.81 49.14 14.32
CA LEU A 501 29.89 50.60 14.41
C LEU A 501 29.61 51.10 15.83
N GLU A 502 28.61 50.52 16.49
CA GLU A 502 28.26 50.94 17.85
C GLU A 502 29.32 50.49 18.88
N ARG A 503 29.95 49.33 18.68
CA ARG A 503 31.14 48.92 19.46
C ARG A 503 32.29 49.87 19.26
N ALA A 504 32.61 50.23 18.01
CA ALA A 504 33.65 51.21 17.71
C ALA A 504 33.36 52.59 18.32
N ARG A 505 32.08 53.03 18.31
CA ARG A 505 31.66 54.26 18.99
C ARG A 505 31.84 54.18 20.50
N ARG A 506 31.49 53.04 21.13
CA ARG A 506 31.70 52.83 22.56
C ARG A 506 33.18 52.83 22.92
N GLU A 507 34.01 52.14 22.14
CA GLU A 507 35.47 52.16 22.31
C GLU A 507 36.04 53.58 22.17
N ALA A 508 35.54 54.37 21.21
CA ALA A 508 35.92 55.77 21.08
C ALA A 508 35.50 56.62 22.28
N VAL A 509 34.27 56.46 22.78
CA VAL A 509 33.80 57.16 24.00
C VAL A 509 34.58 56.71 25.24
N GLU A 510 34.93 55.43 25.34
CA GLU A 510 35.77 54.91 26.44
C GLU A 510 37.19 55.48 26.37
N ALA A 511 37.77 55.62 25.16
CA ALA A 511 39.05 56.29 24.96
C ALA A 511 38.98 57.79 25.32
N GLU A 512 37.95 58.51 24.88
CA GLU A 512 37.72 59.91 25.27
C GLU A 512 37.52 60.05 26.78
N ALA A 513 36.81 59.11 27.42
CA ALA A 513 36.64 59.10 28.87
C ALA A 513 37.96 58.80 29.60
N ALA A 514 38.81 57.93 29.05
CA ALA A 514 40.15 57.67 29.57
C ALA A 514 41.04 58.92 29.47
N ASP A 515 41.03 59.60 28.32
CA ASP A 515 41.74 60.87 28.12
C ASP A 515 41.21 61.96 29.06
N ALA A 516 39.90 62.06 29.24
CA ALA A 516 39.29 62.98 30.20
C ALA A 516 39.71 62.68 31.63
N ARG A 517 39.85 61.41 32.02
CA ARG A 517 40.38 61.02 33.34
C ARG A 517 41.85 61.38 33.50
N VAL A 518 42.68 61.20 32.47
CA VAL A 518 44.09 61.63 32.50
C VAL A 518 44.17 63.15 32.63
N ASN A 519 43.40 63.90 31.83
CA ASN A 519 43.34 65.36 31.91
C ASN A 519 42.83 65.84 33.28
N ALA A 520 41.84 65.16 33.86
CA ALA A 520 41.36 65.46 35.21
C ALA A 520 42.45 65.19 36.26
N ALA A 521 43.17 64.07 36.16
CA ALA A 521 44.29 63.77 37.05
C ALA A 521 45.45 64.78 36.89
N GLU A 522 45.74 65.23 35.67
CA GLU A 522 46.70 66.31 35.43
C GLU A 522 46.23 67.64 36.00
N ALA A 523 44.94 67.96 35.89
CA ALA A 523 44.35 69.16 36.47
C ALA A 523 44.38 69.11 38.00
N GLU A 524 44.05 67.96 38.61
CA GLU A 524 44.20 67.71 40.05
C GLU A 524 45.67 67.87 40.47
N ALA A 525 46.62 67.28 39.75
CA ALA A 525 48.05 67.45 40.04
C ALA A 525 48.51 68.92 39.92
N ARG A 526 47.95 69.70 38.97
CA ARG A 526 48.20 71.14 38.87
C ARG A 526 47.58 71.91 40.04
N VAL A 527 46.38 71.54 40.48
CA VAL A 527 45.74 72.11 41.67
C VAL A 527 46.56 71.80 42.92
N ASP A 528 47.05 70.58 43.08
CA ASP A 528 47.91 70.18 44.18
C ASP A 528 49.25 70.95 44.16
N ALA A 529 49.86 71.12 42.99
CA ALA A 529 51.07 71.92 42.83
C ALA A 529 50.83 73.41 43.18
N LEU A 530 49.70 73.98 42.74
CA LEU A 530 49.29 75.34 43.10
C LEU A 530 48.97 75.46 44.59
N ALA A 531 48.32 74.46 45.19
CA ALA A 531 48.02 74.42 46.62
C ALA A 531 49.30 74.31 47.46
N ALA A 532 50.28 73.52 47.03
CA ALA A 532 51.61 73.45 47.64
C ALA A 532 52.34 74.79 47.51
N GLY A 533 52.28 75.45 46.34
CA GLY A 533 52.81 76.79 46.14
C GLY A 533 52.13 77.85 47.03
N GLN A 534 50.81 77.79 47.19
CA GLN A 534 50.06 78.64 48.12
C GLN A 534 50.38 78.31 49.58
N GLY A 535 50.68 77.04 49.90
CA GLY A 535 51.20 76.62 51.20
C GLY A 535 52.53 77.30 51.51
N GLY A 536 53.48 77.26 50.58
CA GLY A 536 54.74 77.99 50.70
C GLY A 536 54.56 79.51 50.82
N GLN A 537 53.64 80.11 50.05
CA GLN A 537 53.31 81.53 50.18
C GLN A 537 52.63 81.87 51.52
N ARG A 538 51.80 80.97 52.05
CA ARG A 538 51.19 81.13 53.38
C ARG A 538 52.23 81.01 54.48
N GLU A 539 53.19 80.09 54.35
CA GLU A 539 54.33 79.96 55.26
C GLU A 539 55.21 81.22 55.24
N GLU A 540 55.49 81.77 54.05
CA GLU A 540 56.18 83.06 53.90
C GLU A 540 55.38 84.22 54.52
N LEU A 541 54.06 84.27 54.32
CA LEU A 541 53.19 85.26 54.95
C LEU A 541 53.14 85.12 56.46
N THR A 542 53.12 83.90 57.00
CA THR A 542 53.20 83.67 58.45
C THR A 542 54.57 84.11 59.00
N ALA A 543 55.67 83.81 58.30
CA ALA A 543 57.00 84.28 58.69
C ALA A 543 57.11 85.80 58.65
N LEU A 544 56.53 86.46 57.65
CA LEU A 544 56.43 87.93 57.58
C LEU A 544 55.56 88.49 58.71
N THR A 545 54.48 87.80 59.06
CA THR A 545 53.59 88.20 60.17
C THR A 545 54.31 88.06 61.51
N GLU A 546 55.05 86.97 61.73
CA GLU A 546 55.91 86.77 62.91
C GLU A 546 57.02 87.82 63.00
N GLN A 547 57.64 88.21 61.87
CA GLN A 547 58.59 89.33 61.82
C GLN A 547 57.92 90.67 62.19
N LEU A 548 56.67 90.87 61.78
CA LEU A 548 55.88 92.06 62.12
C LEU A 548 55.47 92.07 63.60
N GLU A 549 55.15 90.91 64.18
CA GLU A 549 54.89 90.77 65.60
C GLU A 549 56.16 90.92 66.44
N ALA A 550 57.31 90.45 65.97
CA ALA A 550 58.61 90.72 66.60
C ALA A 550 58.94 92.22 66.58
N ALA A 551 58.68 92.91 65.46
CA ALA A 551 58.83 94.36 65.36
C ALA A 551 57.84 95.12 66.28
N ARG A 552 56.61 94.61 66.43
CA ARG A 552 55.63 95.15 67.39
C ARG A 552 56.04 94.90 68.84
N ALA A 553 56.64 93.75 69.16
CA ALA A 553 57.19 93.47 70.49
C ALA A 553 58.41 94.36 70.82
N GLU A 554 59.16 94.80 69.80
CA GLU A 554 60.20 95.83 69.92
C GLU A 554 59.60 97.24 70.14
N ALA A 555 58.48 97.58 69.48
CA ALA A 555 57.73 98.80 69.74
C ALA A 555 57.12 98.83 71.16
N ASP A 556 56.59 97.70 71.65
CA ASP A 556 56.07 97.57 73.01
C ASP A 556 57.16 97.72 74.09
N LYS A 557 58.44 97.42 73.77
CA LYS A 557 59.58 97.73 74.67
C LYS A 557 59.86 99.23 74.75
N VAL A 558 59.65 99.98 73.67
CA VAL A 558 59.76 101.44 73.64
C VAL A 558 58.62 102.09 74.42
N ASP A 559 57.40 101.56 74.29
CA ASP A 559 56.23 102.04 75.06
C ASP A 559 56.33 101.75 76.56
N ARG A 560 56.93 100.61 76.96
CA ARG A 560 57.21 100.30 78.38
C ARG A 560 58.32 101.18 78.99
N LEU A 561 59.25 101.68 78.18
CA LEU A 561 60.26 102.65 78.62
C LEU A 561 59.66 104.07 78.73
N GLN A 562 58.73 104.43 77.85
CA GLN A 562 57.96 105.68 77.95
C GLN A 562 56.93 105.68 79.10
N GLN A 563 56.31 104.55 79.42
CA GLN A 563 55.40 104.41 80.57
C GLN A 563 56.10 104.48 81.94
N ARG A 564 57.39 104.09 82.05
CA ARG A 564 58.14 104.20 83.31
C ARG A 564 58.58 105.63 83.65
N VAL A 565 58.76 106.50 82.65
CA VAL A 565 58.98 107.94 82.86
C VAL A 565 57.66 108.63 83.25
N LYS A 566 56.55 108.24 82.61
CA LYS A 566 55.20 108.73 82.92
C LYS A 566 54.68 108.37 84.33
N MET A 567 55.07 107.22 84.89
CA MET A 567 54.66 106.80 86.25
C MET A 567 55.39 107.54 87.38
N VAL A 568 56.52 108.21 87.13
CA VAL A 568 57.23 108.99 88.15
C VAL A 568 56.70 110.43 88.22
N GLU A 569 56.16 110.96 87.13
CA GLU A 569 55.57 112.31 87.07
C GLU A 569 54.07 112.32 87.44
N GLY A 570 53.35 111.20 87.29
CA GLY A 570 51.93 111.07 87.67
C GLY A 570 51.65 110.76 89.14
N ALA A 571 52.67 110.41 89.94
CA ALA A 571 52.54 110.11 91.37
C ALA A 571 52.48 111.36 92.27
N LEU A 572 52.57 112.57 91.70
CA LEU A 572 52.60 113.84 92.45
C LEU A 572 51.36 114.74 92.23
N GLU A 573 50.52 114.51 91.21
CA GLU A 573 49.43 115.45 90.86
C GLU A 573 47.98 114.90 90.96
N ALA A 574 47.77 113.60 91.22
CA ALA A 574 46.40 113.03 91.28
C ALA A 574 46.03 112.42 92.64
N SER A 575 46.62 112.98 93.70
CA SER A 575 46.17 112.87 95.10
C SER A 575 44.88 113.67 95.38
N GLU A 576 44.43 114.58 94.48
CA GLU A 576 43.40 115.57 94.86
C GLU A 576 42.10 115.60 94.07
N SER A 577 41.90 114.79 93.03
CA SER A 577 40.58 114.65 92.39
C SER A 577 40.14 113.19 92.36
N LYS A 578 39.99 112.61 93.54
CA LYS A 578 38.65 112.48 94.11
C LYS A 578 37.54 112.29 93.06
N ARG A 579 37.11 111.03 93.00
CA ARG A 579 35.88 110.69 93.75
C ARG A 579 34.61 111.28 93.17
N ARG A 580 34.41 111.21 91.86
CA ARG A 580 33.05 111.16 91.29
C ARG A 580 33.00 110.24 90.09
N VAL A 581 32.01 109.35 90.10
CA VAL A 581 31.54 108.51 89.00
C VAL A 581 32.32 107.21 88.78
N ALA A 582 32.49 106.48 89.87
CA ALA A 582 32.09 105.08 89.86
C ALA A 582 30.58 105.04 90.15
N GLU A 583 29.76 104.96 89.11
CA GLU A 583 28.37 104.53 89.20
C GLU A 583 27.87 104.12 87.81
N THR A 584 27.31 102.90 87.72
CA THR A 584 26.60 102.27 86.59
C THR A 584 27.51 101.73 85.47
N GLN A 585 28.03 100.49 85.50
CA GLN A 585 27.39 99.18 85.63
C GLN A 585 26.16 98.94 84.74
N ALA A 586 26.30 97.89 83.93
CA ALA A 586 25.34 96.79 83.77
C ALA A 586 24.03 97.07 83.02
N ALA A 587 24.01 96.70 81.72
CA ALA A 587 23.09 95.69 81.19
C ALA A 587 23.23 95.56 79.67
N ARG A 588 23.62 94.37 79.18
CA ARG A 588 22.90 93.58 78.14
C ARG A 588 23.77 92.42 77.62
N VAL A 589 23.96 91.44 78.49
CA VAL A 589 24.21 90.03 78.13
C VAL A 589 22.84 89.33 78.03
N LYS A 590 21.98 89.75 77.10
CA LYS A 590 20.64 89.15 76.93
C LYS A 590 20.26 88.87 75.48
N ASP A 591 21.24 88.91 74.57
CA ASP A 591 21.02 88.76 73.13
C ASP A 591 21.60 87.45 72.55
N LEU A 592 21.96 86.49 73.41
CA LEU A 592 22.54 85.19 73.00
C LEU A 592 21.67 83.97 73.30
N ASP A 593 20.53 84.12 73.98
CA ASP A 593 19.58 83.00 74.20
C ASP A 593 18.49 82.86 73.12
N ALA A 594 18.31 83.87 72.26
CA ALA A 594 17.27 83.83 71.22
C ALA A 594 17.69 83.08 69.93
N LYS A 595 19.00 82.87 69.70
CA LYS A 595 19.52 82.24 68.47
C LYS A 595 19.74 80.73 68.56
N LEU A 596 19.66 80.15 69.76
CA LEU A 596 19.88 78.71 69.99
C LEU A 596 18.59 77.88 69.88
N ALA A 597 17.42 78.52 69.96
CA ALA A 597 16.11 77.87 69.79
C ALA A 597 15.69 77.67 68.32
N GLN A 598 16.29 78.40 67.37
CA GLN A 598 15.91 78.36 65.96
C GLN A 598 16.64 77.25 65.15
N ALA A 599 17.72 76.67 65.69
CA ALA A 599 18.50 75.62 65.02
C ALA A 599 18.02 74.19 65.33
N ASN A 600 17.38 73.95 66.49
CA ASN A 600 16.95 72.60 66.89
C ASN A 600 15.60 72.13 66.31
N ALA A 601 14.82 73.03 65.71
CA ALA A 601 13.54 72.68 65.07
C ALA A 601 13.69 72.22 63.60
N ALA A 602 14.77 72.62 62.91
CA ALA A 602 15.01 72.25 61.51
C ALA A 602 15.58 70.84 61.35
N LEU A 603 16.34 70.33 62.33
CA LEU A 603 16.97 69.01 62.27
C LEU A 603 15.99 67.85 62.56
N GLN A 604 14.91 68.09 63.31
CA GLN A 604 13.88 67.07 63.58
C GLN A 604 12.86 66.89 62.44
N ALA A 605 12.66 67.90 61.60
CA ALA A 605 11.77 67.81 60.44
C ALA A 605 12.39 66.99 59.28
N GLU A 606 13.71 67.00 59.15
CA GLU A 606 14.44 66.27 58.10
C GLU A 606 14.54 64.75 58.39
N GLN A 607 14.61 64.36 59.67
CA GLN A 607 14.65 62.96 60.08
C GLN A 607 13.27 62.26 59.99
N ALA A 608 12.16 63.00 60.07
CA ALA A 608 10.80 62.48 59.89
C ALA A 608 10.43 62.23 58.41
N ALA A 609 11.05 62.96 57.47
CA ALA A 609 10.81 62.78 56.03
C ALA A 609 11.55 61.56 55.43
N LYS A 610 12.70 61.16 56.00
CA LYS A 610 13.42 59.93 55.62
C LYS A 610 12.68 58.66 56.05
N ALA A 611 12.08 58.63 57.25
CA ALA A 611 11.33 57.47 57.74
C ALA A 611 10.02 57.19 56.97
N ALA A 612 9.41 58.21 56.37
CA ALA A 612 8.18 58.06 55.57
C ALA A 612 8.42 57.56 54.13
N LEU A 613 9.64 57.71 53.62
CA LEU A 613 10.06 57.23 52.29
C LEU A 613 10.48 55.74 52.33
N ASP A 614 11.15 55.31 53.41
CA ASP A 614 11.51 53.90 53.62
C ASP A 614 10.27 53.02 53.89
N ALA A 615 9.22 53.56 54.54
CA ALA A 615 7.96 52.85 54.74
C ALA A 615 7.15 52.65 53.44
N LYS A 616 7.26 53.55 52.45
CA LYS A 616 6.60 53.43 51.14
C LYS A 616 7.34 52.51 50.18
N LEU A 617 8.68 52.41 50.28
CA LEU A 617 9.48 51.43 49.53
C LEU A 617 9.28 49.99 50.04
N ALA A 618 9.03 49.81 51.35
CA ALA A 618 8.67 48.50 51.92
C ALA A 618 7.25 48.04 51.51
N GLN A 619 6.29 48.96 51.36
CA GLN A 619 4.92 48.65 50.91
C GLN A 619 4.83 48.31 49.40
N ALA A 620 5.68 48.90 48.56
CA ALA A 620 5.75 48.59 47.12
C ALA A 620 6.39 47.21 46.85
N ASN A 621 7.44 46.84 47.59
CA ASN A 621 8.09 45.53 47.46
C ASN A 621 7.22 44.37 48.02
N ALA A 622 6.34 44.62 48.99
CA ALA A 622 5.39 43.63 49.49
C ALA A 622 4.22 43.37 48.52
N ALA A 623 3.77 44.38 47.77
CA ALA A 623 2.71 44.23 46.76
C ALA A 623 3.20 43.48 45.50
N GLN A 624 4.49 43.62 45.14
CA GLN A 624 5.09 42.91 44.00
C GLN A 624 5.40 41.44 44.32
N ALA A 625 5.64 41.09 45.60
CA ALA A 625 5.79 39.71 46.06
C ALA A 625 4.45 38.94 46.15
N GLN A 626 3.32 39.63 46.35
CA GLN A 626 1.99 39.01 46.39
C GLN A 626 1.36 38.79 45.00
N ALA A 627 1.77 39.54 43.97
CA ALA A 627 1.38 39.30 42.58
C ALA A 627 2.13 38.12 41.93
N GLY A 628 3.37 37.85 42.34
CA GLY A 628 4.15 36.70 41.86
C GLY A 628 3.68 35.34 42.42
N GLY A 629 3.17 35.31 43.65
CA GLY A 629 2.65 34.08 44.28
C GLY A 629 1.34 33.56 43.67
N ALA A 630 0.46 34.43 43.20
CA ALA A 630 -0.79 34.04 42.54
C ALA A 630 -0.57 33.49 41.12
N GLN A 631 0.43 34.00 40.40
CA GLN A 631 0.80 33.47 39.08
C GLN A 631 1.58 32.15 39.14
N GLN A 632 2.29 31.89 40.25
CA GLN A 632 2.94 30.60 40.48
C GLN A 632 1.97 29.50 40.93
N THR A 633 0.93 29.83 41.72
CA THR A 633 -0.10 28.84 42.08
C THR A 633 -1.05 28.54 40.92
N GLU A 634 -1.35 29.50 40.04
CA GLU A 634 -2.05 29.23 38.78
C GLU A 634 -1.19 28.45 37.78
N ARG A 635 0.12 28.74 37.66
CA ARG A 635 1.00 27.91 36.83
C ARG A 635 1.16 26.50 37.37
N ALA A 636 1.30 26.33 38.69
CA ALA A 636 1.40 25.01 39.30
C ALA A 636 0.06 24.23 39.21
N SER A 637 -1.09 24.90 39.28
CA SER A 637 -2.39 24.24 39.10
C SER A 637 -2.66 23.89 37.64
N LEU A 638 -2.23 24.73 36.69
CA LEU A 638 -2.33 24.45 35.25
C LEU A 638 -1.32 23.38 34.82
N GLU A 639 -0.10 23.34 35.37
CA GLU A 639 0.85 22.24 35.15
C GLU A 639 0.37 20.93 35.78
N ALA A 640 -0.25 20.98 36.96
CA ALA A 640 -0.88 19.79 37.56
C ALA A 640 -2.09 19.30 36.73
N GLN A 641 -2.91 20.20 36.19
CA GLN A 641 -4.02 19.85 35.29
C GLN A 641 -3.51 19.33 33.94
N LEU A 642 -2.40 19.87 33.41
CA LEU A 642 -1.77 19.39 32.18
C LEU A 642 -1.15 18.00 32.38
N ALA A 643 -0.48 17.76 33.51
CA ALA A 643 0.05 16.45 33.87
C ALA A 643 -1.08 15.43 34.11
N GLN A 644 -2.19 15.84 34.72
CA GLN A 644 -3.37 14.98 34.92
C GLN A 644 -4.08 14.67 33.60
N ALA A 645 -4.17 15.63 32.67
CA ALA A 645 -4.71 15.40 31.33
C ALA A 645 -3.78 14.53 30.46
N GLN A 646 -2.46 14.69 30.57
CA GLN A 646 -1.48 13.84 29.89
C GLN A 646 -1.50 12.41 30.44
N ALA A 647 -1.63 12.22 31.76
CA ALA A 647 -1.79 10.90 32.36
C ALA A 647 -3.11 10.24 31.96
N ALA A 648 -4.22 11.00 31.86
CA ALA A 648 -5.50 10.50 31.38
C ALA A 648 -5.45 10.10 29.90
N LEU A 649 -4.77 10.88 29.05
CA LEU A 649 -4.58 10.57 27.64
C LEU A 649 -3.71 9.31 27.44
N GLN A 650 -2.63 9.17 28.22
CA GLN A 650 -1.79 7.97 28.19
C GLN A 650 -2.54 6.74 28.72
N ALA A 651 -3.38 6.89 29.75
CA ALA A 651 -4.24 5.81 30.24
C ALA A 651 -5.31 5.40 29.20
N GLU A 652 -5.89 6.36 28.47
CA GLU A 652 -6.82 6.09 27.38
C GLU A 652 -6.13 5.41 26.19
N GLN A 653 -4.91 5.84 25.83
CA GLN A 653 -4.10 5.21 24.78
C GLN A 653 -3.69 3.79 25.17
N ALA A 654 -3.30 3.55 26.43
CA ALA A 654 -2.99 2.21 26.93
C ALA A 654 -4.25 1.32 26.99
N ALA A 655 -5.41 1.87 27.37
CA ALA A 655 -6.68 1.14 27.36
C ALA A 655 -7.13 0.79 25.92
N ARG A 656 -6.88 1.66 24.94
CA ARG A 656 -7.14 1.39 23.52
C ARG A 656 -6.21 0.30 22.98
N GLN A 657 -4.93 0.32 23.31
CA GLN A 657 -3.98 -0.73 22.92
C GLN A 657 -4.31 -2.08 23.58
N LEU A 658 -4.80 -2.09 24.82
CA LEU A 658 -5.31 -3.31 25.47
C LEU A 658 -6.59 -3.84 24.83
N LEU A 659 -7.51 -2.96 24.42
CA LEU A 659 -8.73 -3.35 23.70
C LEU A 659 -8.43 -3.85 22.28
N GLU A 660 -7.47 -3.24 21.59
CA GLU A 660 -7.02 -3.63 20.25
C GLU A 660 -6.28 -4.98 20.30
N ALA A 661 -5.43 -5.21 21.31
CA ALA A 661 -4.82 -6.51 21.56
C ALA A 661 -5.84 -7.60 21.95
N GLN A 662 -6.90 -7.26 22.71
CA GLN A 662 -7.97 -8.21 23.06
C GLN A 662 -8.92 -8.52 21.89
N LEU A 663 -9.00 -7.64 20.88
CA LEU A 663 -9.78 -7.85 19.66
C LEU A 663 -9.03 -8.69 18.61
N GLU A 664 -7.69 -8.66 18.60
CA GLU A 664 -6.87 -9.51 17.71
C GLU A 664 -6.68 -10.95 18.23
N GLU A 665 -6.94 -11.25 19.52
CA GLU A 665 -6.72 -12.57 20.12
C GLU A 665 -7.98 -13.42 20.41
N ALA A 666 -9.16 -13.07 19.89
CA ALA A 666 -10.36 -13.89 20.06
C ALA A 666 -10.57 -14.90 18.91
N PRO A 667 -10.38 -16.23 19.12
CA PRO A 667 -10.73 -17.23 18.12
C PRO A 667 -12.26 -17.36 18.00
N ALA A 668 -12.74 -17.24 16.77
CA ALA A 668 -14.14 -17.40 16.41
C ALA A 668 -14.63 -18.84 16.66
N ALA A 669 -15.49 -19.04 17.66
CA ALA A 669 -16.32 -20.22 17.76
C ALA A 669 -17.64 -19.94 18.49
N GLY A 670 -18.72 -19.85 17.71
CA GLY A 670 -20.07 -20.34 18.02
C GLY A 670 -20.84 -19.77 19.20
N ALA A 671 -21.95 -19.07 18.91
CA ALA A 671 -23.13 -19.09 19.77
C ALA A 671 -24.39 -18.70 18.98
N SER A 672 -25.22 -19.72 18.70
CA SER A 672 -26.67 -19.57 18.59
C SER A 672 -27.25 -19.30 19.99
N ASP A 673 -28.43 -18.66 20.00
CA ASP A 673 -29.31 -18.39 21.15
C ASP A 673 -28.86 -17.28 22.11
N ALA A 674 -29.27 -16.05 21.77
CA ALA A 674 -29.26 -14.92 22.69
C ALA A 674 -30.58 -14.88 23.51
N PRO A 675 -30.51 -14.77 24.85
CA PRO A 675 -31.66 -14.65 25.73
C PRO A 675 -32.32 -13.26 25.65
N ALA A 676 -33.62 -13.19 25.96
CA ALA A 676 -34.48 -12.02 25.80
C ALA A 676 -34.01 -10.74 26.54
N GLU A 677 -33.05 -10.81 27.46
CA GLU A 677 -32.42 -9.64 28.10
C GLU A 677 -31.58 -8.80 27.12
N TRP A 678 -30.99 -9.42 26.09
CA TRP A 678 -30.18 -8.69 25.11
C TRP A 678 -31.01 -7.77 24.21
N ALA A 679 -32.30 -8.05 24.02
CA ALA A 679 -33.19 -7.17 23.27
C ALA A 679 -33.46 -5.87 24.04
N GLN A 680 -33.64 -5.95 25.37
CA GLN A 680 -33.81 -4.79 26.24
C GLN A 680 -32.52 -3.97 26.36
N GLU A 681 -31.35 -4.60 26.52
CA GLU A 681 -30.08 -3.87 26.51
C GLU A 681 -29.82 -3.20 25.15
N ARG A 682 -30.20 -3.84 24.02
CA ARG A 682 -30.10 -3.20 22.70
C ARG A 682 -31.00 -1.98 22.56
N GLU A 683 -32.20 -2.02 23.13
CA GLU A 683 -33.14 -0.89 23.11
C GLU A 683 -32.68 0.24 24.02
N GLN A 684 -32.14 -0.09 25.21
CA GLN A 684 -31.53 0.85 26.13
C GLN A 684 -30.31 1.54 25.49
N LEU A 685 -29.43 0.77 24.83
CA LEU A 685 -28.26 1.31 24.12
C LEU A 685 -28.66 2.16 22.91
N LYS A 686 -29.75 1.82 22.21
CA LYS A 686 -30.30 2.69 21.15
C LYS A 686 -30.84 4.00 21.72
N ALA A 687 -31.50 3.97 22.88
CA ALA A 687 -31.98 5.17 23.56
C ALA A 687 -30.80 6.04 24.05
N ASP A 688 -29.75 5.43 24.57
CA ASP A 688 -28.54 6.13 25.02
C ASP A 688 -27.74 6.70 23.84
N ILE A 689 -27.63 5.99 22.72
CA ILE A 689 -27.03 6.51 21.48
C ILE A 689 -27.85 7.68 20.93
N ALA A 690 -29.18 7.62 20.99
CA ALA A 690 -30.05 8.71 20.57
C ALA A 690 -29.95 9.94 21.52
N SER A 691 -29.72 9.70 22.82
CA SER A 691 -29.44 10.73 23.82
C SER A 691 -28.07 11.38 23.60
N MET A 692 -27.03 10.58 23.34
CA MET A 692 -25.70 11.07 23.01
C MET A 692 -25.71 11.86 21.71
N LYS A 693 -26.37 11.38 20.64
CA LYS A 693 -26.52 12.14 19.39
C LYS A 693 -27.19 13.50 19.60
N ARG A 694 -28.22 13.58 20.45
CA ARG A 694 -28.85 14.87 20.80
C ARG A 694 -27.90 15.80 21.56
N LYS A 695 -27.11 15.27 22.50
CA LYS A 695 -26.09 16.06 23.23
C LYS A 695 -24.96 16.51 22.31
N LEU A 696 -24.55 15.67 21.36
CA LEU A 696 -23.49 15.96 20.41
C LEU A 696 -23.94 17.02 19.40
N MET A 697 -25.16 16.92 18.85
CA MET A 697 -25.74 17.99 18.04
C MET A 697 -25.90 19.31 18.81
N ALA A 698 -26.28 19.26 20.09
CA ALA A 698 -26.36 20.46 20.93
C ALA A 698 -24.97 21.09 21.17
N ALA A 699 -23.92 20.27 21.31
CA ALA A 699 -22.54 20.73 21.44
C ALA A 699 -22.00 21.32 20.11
N GLU A 700 -22.33 20.71 18.98
CA GLU A 700 -22.00 21.23 17.64
C GLU A 700 -22.68 22.60 17.40
N ALA A 701 -23.97 22.72 17.73
CA ALA A 701 -24.70 23.99 17.65
C ALA A 701 -24.11 25.06 18.59
N ALA A 702 -23.66 24.68 19.80
CA ALA A 702 -22.99 25.59 20.72
C ALA A 702 -21.63 26.06 20.18
N LEU A 703 -20.84 25.17 19.59
CA LEU A 703 -19.56 25.51 18.95
C LEU A 703 -19.74 26.43 17.74
N GLU A 704 -20.76 26.19 16.92
CA GLU A 704 -21.08 27.04 15.77
C GLU A 704 -21.53 28.44 16.22
N SER A 705 -22.31 28.53 17.32
CA SER A 705 -22.67 29.81 17.92
C SER A 705 -21.46 30.57 18.49
N ALA A 706 -20.50 29.85 19.10
CA ALA A 706 -19.27 30.42 19.63
C ALA A 706 -18.33 30.92 18.52
N ALA A 707 -18.24 30.18 17.41
CA ALA A 707 -17.49 30.62 16.22
C ALA A 707 -18.11 31.88 15.59
N SER A 708 -19.44 31.93 15.48
CA SER A 708 -20.19 33.11 15.04
C SER A 708 -19.97 34.32 15.96
N ALA A 709 -19.96 34.12 17.28
CA ALA A 709 -19.65 35.17 18.25
C ALA A 709 -18.20 35.66 18.12
N LYS A 710 -17.23 34.77 17.95
CA LYS A 710 -15.81 35.12 17.75
C LYS A 710 -15.60 35.91 16.46
N ALA A 711 -16.29 35.55 15.38
CA ALA A 711 -16.27 36.31 14.12
C ALA A 711 -16.87 37.72 14.28
N LYS A 712 -17.95 37.87 15.06
CA LYS A 712 -18.52 39.18 15.40
C LYS A 712 -17.58 40.02 16.27
N VAL A 713 -16.92 39.42 17.25
CA VAL A 713 -15.91 40.12 18.09
C VAL A 713 -14.73 40.59 17.23
N ALA A 714 -14.18 39.72 16.36
CA ALA A 714 -13.10 40.12 15.44
C ALA A 714 -13.52 41.26 14.50
N ARG A 715 -14.79 41.25 14.05
CA ARG A 715 -15.35 42.33 13.22
C ARG A 715 -15.54 43.64 13.99
N LEU A 716 -15.99 43.57 15.26
CA LEU A 716 -16.11 44.72 16.15
C LEU A 716 -14.73 45.28 16.54
N GLU A 717 -13.74 44.42 16.76
CA GLU A 717 -12.34 44.82 16.99
C GLU A 717 -11.72 45.50 15.77
N ALA A 718 -12.01 44.99 14.55
CA ALA A 718 -11.61 45.65 13.32
C ALA A 718 -12.28 47.02 13.13
N GLN A 719 -13.57 47.14 13.49
CA GLN A 719 -14.28 48.42 13.45
C GLN A 719 -13.76 49.41 14.51
N LEU A 720 -13.41 48.94 15.72
CA LEU A 720 -12.80 49.75 16.77
C LEU A 720 -11.38 50.22 16.42
N LYS A 721 -10.60 49.41 15.69
CA LYS A 721 -9.30 49.81 15.14
C LYS A 721 -9.42 50.84 14.02
N ALA A 722 -10.54 50.87 13.29
CA ALA A 722 -10.77 51.84 12.22
C ALA A 722 -11.32 53.19 12.73
N LEU A 723 -11.72 53.27 14.01
CA LEU A 723 -12.24 54.48 14.67
C LEU A 723 -11.22 55.17 15.59
N LYS A 724 -10.01 54.62 15.71
CA LYS A 724 -8.83 55.25 16.34
C LYS A 724 -7.86 55.66 15.26
#